data_AF-A0A1I0WNX3-F1
#
_entry.id   AF-A0A1I0WNX3-F1
#
_cell.length_a   1.000
_cell.length_b   1.000
_cell.length_c   1.000
_cell.angle_alpha   90.00
_cell.angle_beta   90.00
_cell.angle_gamma   90.00
#
_symmetry.space_group_name_H-M   'P 1'
#
loop_
_entity.id
_entity.type
_entity.pdbx_description
1 polymer ?
#
loop_
_entity_poly.entity_id
_entity_poly.type
_entity_poly.pdbx_seq_one_letter_code
_entity_poly.pdbx_strand_id
1 'polypeptide(L)'
;TGKTVSVTNVGLNGIDAGNYVLNANSGSTTADIAARALNLSGAAGNKVYDGTTGATVILGDDRIAGDRVNVLASASFTDKNVGSGKAVTLRGVELAGQDAGNYFIVLPTGLLASITPASLTLGGLNAGNKVYDGTTSATVSATANGVLGQDVVSVVGGSGSFADKNAGAGKLVTASGFRLAGADAGNYTLDTTGGTTQASIAQKQLSTWIGSGNGLWSDAANWDGGVVPEGANVVAVDFSHSSGVVTYSAAAGNTSLKNLNSASGLLLTGGSLTLGESVLDRSVLGGLAGLEINGGNLLLNGSLSADRYAQGGGMLSGNGNLLVANSFNQLAGAIRLAGQLAITQANGDLRFASLSANAIQLNALNGAIGQDGAVVAGSLTAQARNGIVLGNAGNQVGNFTASNSAGGGIVLNNISAPGQLTLGTLVTGAGNIAIDNTGAIAAGDINANGGNVTLTAHSPVSVNGKIEGSDIVLNASTDVVLGDGAQLLAARDVSLTAGRDISAGGNARVVSGGNVSASAGGNVRFADTASFTLPAAASMSVLAKTGSITGASGVRINRQRSGVTLLAPNGTVSMADAIFLPATTIDPPIITPGVNAAIDNALGIIKQADRANDMATPVLLADKKADDKKKGDSDVAGPTDKPTGYKFDDVVKKMYCN
;
A
#
# COMPACT_ATOMS: atom_id res chain seq x y z
N THR A 1 80.65 75.28 -11.19
CA THR A 1 81.43 76.21 -12.02
C THR A 1 82.36 77.03 -11.12
N GLY A 2 83.41 77.63 -11.68
CA GLY A 2 84.30 78.56 -10.97
C GLY A 2 85.12 77.94 -9.84
N LYS A 3 85.44 76.64 -9.89
CA LYS A 3 86.21 75.97 -8.83
C LYS A 3 87.65 76.47 -8.86
N THR A 4 88.18 76.90 -7.70
CA THR A 4 89.53 77.44 -7.58
C THR A 4 90.59 76.39 -7.87
N VAL A 5 91.48 76.67 -8.82
CA VAL A 5 92.66 75.88 -9.14
C VAL A 5 93.88 76.61 -8.58
N SER A 6 94.49 76.05 -7.56
CA SER A 6 95.72 76.58 -6.96
C SER A 6 96.93 76.07 -7.74
N VAL A 7 97.68 77.00 -8.33
CA VAL A 7 98.94 76.74 -9.02
C VAL A 7 100.07 76.99 -8.02
N THR A 8 100.95 76.01 -7.81
CA THR A 8 102.11 76.13 -6.92
C THR A 8 103.35 75.55 -7.60
N ASN A 9 104.54 75.95 -7.15
CA ASN A 9 105.84 75.50 -7.70
C ASN A 9 106.06 75.86 -9.18
N VAL A 10 105.62 77.04 -9.61
CA VAL A 10 105.94 77.55 -10.95
C VAL A 10 107.41 77.94 -10.99
N GLY A 11 108.16 77.33 -11.90
CA GLY A 11 109.58 77.61 -12.13
C GLY A 11 109.84 78.07 -13.57
N LEU A 12 110.90 78.85 -13.76
CA LEU A 12 111.40 79.23 -15.08
C LEU A 12 112.33 78.13 -15.61
N ASN A 13 112.26 77.81 -16.91
CA ASN A 13 113.17 76.88 -17.58
C ASN A 13 113.68 77.48 -18.91
N GLY A 14 114.75 76.89 -19.46
CA GLY A 14 115.47 77.39 -20.65
C GLY A 14 116.84 78.00 -20.33
N ILE A 15 117.66 78.22 -21.36
CA ILE A 15 119.07 78.66 -21.23
C ILE A 15 119.16 80.00 -20.50
N ASP A 16 118.21 80.90 -20.75
CA ASP A 16 118.19 82.24 -20.17
C ASP A 16 117.36 82.34 -18.88
N ALA A 17 116.87 81.22 -18.34
CA ALA A 17 116.01 81.23 -17.15
C ALA A 17 116.68 81.86 -15.92
N GLY A 18 118.01 81.74 -15.80
CA GLY A 18 118.78 82.37 -14.72
C GLY A 18 118.81 83.90 -14.76
N ASN A 19 118.44 84.51 -15.90
CA ASN A 19 118.39 85.96 -16.06
C ASN A 19 117.08 86.59 -15.54
N TYR A 20 116.11 85.77 -15.11
CA TYR A 20 114.80 86.23 -14.66
C TYR A 20 114.43 85.66 -13.29
N VAL A 21 113.75 86.47 -12.48
CA VAL A 21 113.14 86.04 -11.21
C VAL A 21 111.62 86.12 -11.36
N LEU A 22 110.91 85.04 -11.05
CA LEU A 22 109.45 85.05 -10.96
C LEU A 22 109.03 85.83 -9.71
N ASN A 23 108.26 86.91 -9.88
CA ASN A 23 107.73 87.70 -8.76
C ASN A 23 106.71 86.94 -7.90
N ALA A 24 106.05 85.92 -8.46
CA ALA A 24 105.21 85.00 -7.72
C ALA A 24 105.32 83.61 -8.35
N ASN A 25 105.51 82.61 -7.50
CA ASN A 25 105.68 81.19 -7.86
C ASN A 25 104.42 80.36 -7.53
N SER A 26 103.31 81.06 -7.26
CA SER A 26 101.97 80.51 -7.07
C SER A 26 100.90 81.47 -7.59
N GLY A 27 99.74 80.94 -7.96
CA GLY A 27 98.58 81.72 -8.37
C GLY A 27 97.29 80.93 -8.24
N SER A 28 96.15 81.55 -8.55
CA SER A 28 94.89 80.83 -8.70
C SER A 28 94.21 81.20 -10.01
N THR A 29 93.68 80.21 -10.69
CA THR A 29 92.66 80.40 -11.72
C THR A 29 91.38 79.71 -11.28
N THR A 30 90.31 79.83 -12.05
CA THR A 30 89.11 79.02 -11.86
C THR A 30 88.91 78.08 -13.04
N ALA A 31 88.36 76.91 -12.76
CA ALA A 31 87.95 75.96 -13.78
C ALA A 31 86.54 75.44 -13.50
N ASP A 32 85.84 75.09 -14.56
CA ASP A 32 84.55 74.41 -14.44
C ASP A 32 84.78 72.90 -14.42
N ILE A 33 84.24 72.26 -13.37
CA ILE A 33 84.10 70.81 -13.32
C ILE A 33 82.64 70.53 -13.64
N ALA A 34 82.39 69.90 -14.79
CA ALA A 34 81.07 69.42 -15.15
C ALA A 34 80.68 68.25 -14.25
N ALA A 35 79.38 68.12 -13.94
CA ALA A 35 78.87 66.93 -13.28
C ALA A 35 79.11 65.69 -14.15
N ARG A 36 79.47 64.57 -13.53
CA ARG A 36 79.70 63.30 -14.23
C ARG A 36 78.35 62.63 -14.53
N ALA A 37 78.23 61.97 -15.67
CA ALA A 37 77.09 61.09 -15.93
C ALA A 37 77.12 59.92 -14.93
N LEU A 38 76.03 59.72 -14.19
CA LEU A 38 75.80 58.53 -13.39
C LEU A 38 74.90 57.59 -14.18
N ASN A 39 75.49 56.55 -14.77
CA ASN A 39 74.77 55.56 -15.55
C ASN A 39 74.08 54.59 -14.59
N LEU A 40 72.77 54.76 -14.44
CA LEU A 40 71.97 53.83 -13.69
C LEU A 40 71.80 52.53 -14.50
N SER A 41 71.96 51.41 -13.82
CA SER A 41 71.66 50.07 -14.33
C SER A 41 70.61 49.43 -13.43
N GLY A 42 69.90 48.42 -13.90
CA GLY A 42 68.95 47.73 -13.05
C GLY A 42 68.12 46.67 -13.75
N ALA A 43 67.36 45.94 -12.94
CA ALA A 43 66.39 44.96 -13.41
C ALA A 43 65.07 45.17 -12.67
N ALA A 44 63.98 45.07 -13.42
CA ALA A 44 62.64 45.07 -12.84
C ALA A 44 62.27 43.66 -12.35
N GLY A 45 61.60 43.58 -11.20
CA GLY A 45 61.13 42.33 -10.64
C GLY A 45 59.79 41.91 -11.22
N ASN A 46 59.64 40.60 -11.49
CA ASN A 46 58.34 40.00 -11.77
C ASN A 46 57.44 40.09 -10.53
N LYS A 47 56.12 40.12 -10.75
CA LYS A 47 55.13 40.08 -9.67
C LYS A 47 53.94 39.19 -10.00
N VAL A 48 53.26 38.71 -8.97
CA VAL A 48 51.90 38.19 -9.10
C VAL A 48 50.95 39.38 -9.17
N TYR A 49 49.87 39.23 -9.93
CA TYR A 49 48.82 40.23 -10.02
C TYR A 49 48.30 40.63 -8.63
N ASP A 50 48.30 41.93 -8.34
CA ASP A 50 47.87 42.50 -7.06
C ASP A 50 46.88 43.66 -7.23
N GLY A 51 46.34 43.83 -8.44
CA GLY A 51 45.42 44.92 -8.77
C GLY A 51 46.07 46.30 -8.98
N THR A 52 47.40 46.42 -8.88
CA THR A 52 48.12 47.71 -8.99
C THR A 52 49.18 47.73 -10.09
N THR A 53 49.60 48.93 -10.50
CA THR A 53 50.69 49.13 -11.46
C THR A 53 52.08 49.18 -10.83
N GLY A 54 52.22 49.08 -9.51
CA GLY A 54 53.51 49.21 -8.83
C GLY A 54 54.49 48.10 -9.23
N ALA A 55 55.74 48.47 -9.46
CA ALA A 55 56.83 47.54 -9.79
C ALA A 55 57.97 47.68 -8.78
N THR A 56 58.70 46.58 -8.55
CA THR A 56 59.96 46.59 -7.81
C THR A 56 61.12 46.67 -8.80
N VAL A 57 62.16 47.43 -8.46
CA VAL A 57 63.36 47.58 -9.27
C VAL A 57 64.58 47.51 -8.36
N ILE A 58 65.60 46.80 -8.81
CA ILE A 58 66.93 46.84 -8.19
C ILE A 58 67.79 47.73 -9.07
N LEU A 59 68.27 48.84 -8.52
CA LEU A 59 69.11 49.81 -9.22
C LEU A 59 70.55 49.70 -8.75
N GLY A 60 71.47 49.69 -9.70
CA GLY A 60 72.90 49.91 -9.52
C GLY A 60 73.34 51.16 -10.27
N ASP A 61 74.56 51.61 -10.03
CA ASP A 61 75.15 52.75 -10.72
C ASP A 61 76.67 52.61 -10.84
N ASP A 62 77.29 53.47 -11.66
CA ASP A 62 78.73 53.46 -11.94
C ASP A 62 79.50 54.59 -11.21
N ARG A 63 79.05 54.96 -10.01
CA ARG A 63 79.66 56.02 -9.19
C ARG A 63 81.16 55.79 -8.93
N ILE A 64 81.88 56.86 -8.64
CA ILE A 64 83.28 56.79 -8.21
C ILE A 64 83.34 56.15 -6.82
N ALA A 65 84.29 55.24 -6.61
CA ALA A 65 84.47 54.56 -5.33
C ALA A 65 84.79 55.57 -4.21
N GLY A 66 84.03 55.49 -3.12
CA GLY A 66 84.13 56.42 -1.98
C GLY A 66 83.02 57.46 -1.93
N ASP A 67 82.32 57.71 -3.04
CA ASP A 67 81.25 58.71 -3.12
C ASP A 67 79.95 58.23 -2.44
N ARG A 68 79.32 59.16 -1.71
CA ARG A 68 78.07 58.96 -0.96
C ARG A 68 76.89 59.48 -1.77
N VAL A 69 76.34 58.62 -2.62
CA VAL A 69 75.15 58.87 -3.45
C VAL A 69 74.04 57.87 -3.10
N ASN A 70 72.79 58.29 -3.08
CA ASN A 70 71.61 57.43 -2.96
C ASN A 70 70.67 57.75 -4.12
N VAL A 71 70.17 56.70 -4.78
CA VAL A 71 69.20 56.85 -5.88
C VAL A 71 67.82 56.56 -5.32
N LEU A 72 66.91 57.54 -5.41
CA LEU A 72 65.51 57.38 -5.06
C LEU A 72 64.71 57.35 -6.35
N ALA A 73 63.83 56.35 -6.51
CA ALA A 73 62.97 56.23 -7.67
C ALA A 73 61.72 55.41 -7.32
N SER A 74 60.61 55.72 -8.01
CA SER A 74 59.42 54.86 -8.05
C SER A 74 59.35 54.14 -9.40
N ALA A 75 58.85 52.91 -9.42
CA ALA A 75 58.74 52.12 -10.64
C ALA A 75 57.30 51.63 -10.83
N SER A 76 56.81 51.66 -12.07
CA SER A 76 55.48 51.14 -12.40
C SER A 76 55.42 50.51 -13.80
N PHE A 77 54.52 49.53 -13.94
CA PHE A 77 54.07 49.00 -15.22
C PHE A 77 53.13 49.97 -15.92
N THR A 78 52.98 49.83 -17.24
CA THR A 78 52.03 50.62 -18.05
C THR A 78 50.56 50.42 -17.64
N ASP A 79 50.22 49.19 -17.22
CA ASP A 79 48.89 48.80 -16.75
C ASP A 79 49.03 47.66 -15.73
N LYS A 80 47.95 47.39 -14.98
CA LYS A 80 47.93 46.35 -13.93
C LYS A 80 47.88 44.93 -14.50
N ASN A 81 47.50 44.73 -15.76
CA ASN A 81 47.08 43.44 -16.30
C ASN A 81 48.24 42.48 -16.54
N VAL A 82 47.95 41.19 -16.38
CA VAL A 82 48.86 40.07 -16.63
C VAL A 82 49.48 40.17 -18.02
N GLY A 83 50.77 39.84 -18.11
CA GLY A 83 51.50 39.83 -19.36
C GLY A 83 52.99 39.59 -19.14
N SER A 84 53.64 39.02 -20.15
CA SER A 84 55.09 38.78 -20.16
C SER A 84 55.84 39.96 -20.76
N GLY A 85 57.03 40.27 -20.22
CA GLY A 85 57.92 41.28 -20.80
C GLY A 85 57.31 42.69 -20.88
N LYS A 86 56.50 43.06 -19.88
CA LYS A 86 55.89 44.39 -19.78
C LYS A 86 56.95 45.42 -19.42
N ALA A 87 56.87 46.59 -20.04
CA ALA A 87 57.75 47.72 -19.76
C ALA A 87 57.52 48.25 -18.34
N VAL A 88 58.62 48.55 -17.64
CA VAL A 88 58.64 49.21 -16.34
C VAL A 88 59.28 50.58 -16.48
N THR A 89 58.56 51.61 -16.06
CA THR A 89 59.00 53.02 -16.13
C THR A 89 59.43 53.52 -14.77
N LEU A 90 60.59 54.16 -14.69
CA LEU A 90 61.04 54.89 -13.50
C LEU A 90 60.44 56.30 -13.49
N ARG A 91 59.95 56.74 -12.33
CA ARG A 91 59.42 58.09 -12.09
C ARG A 91 60.01 58.67 -10.82
N GLY A 92 60.18 60.00 -10.80
CA GLY A 92 60.72 60.72 -9.64
C GLY A 92 62.14 60.29 -9.29
N VAL A 93 63.00 60.13 -10.30
CA VAL A 93 64.38 59.69 -10.09
C VAL A 93 65.22 60.86 -9.58
N GLU A 94 65.73 60.73 -8.37
CA GLU A 94 66.49 61.79 -7.68
C GLU A 94 67.76 61.22 -7.05
N LEU A 95 68.82 62.05 -7.03
CA LEU A 95 70.05 61.74 -6.32
C LEU A 95 70.06 62.46 -4.97
N ALA A 96 70.35 61.71 -3.90
CA ALA A 96 70.55 62.23 -2.55
C ALA A 96 71.95 61.84 -2.05
N GLY A 97 72.41 62.47 -0.97
CA GLY A 97 73.72 62.21 -0.37
C GLY A 97 74.74 63.32 -0.59
N GLN A 98 75.88 63.22 0.10
CA GLN A 98 76.88 64.28 0.19
C GLN A 98 77.49 64.63 -1.17
N ASP A 99 77.61 63.63 -2.05
CA ASP A 99 78.28 63.76 -3.35
C ASP A 99 77.29 63.80 -4.52
N ALA A 100 75.98 63.83 -4.27
CA ALA A 100 74.94 63.81 -5.31
C ALA A 100 75.07 64.94 -6.33
N GLY A 101 75.48 66.14 -5.90
CA GLY A 101 75.69 67.30 -6.78
C GLY A 101 76.84 67.17 -7.77
N ASN A 102 77.69 66.13 -7.63
CA ASN A 102 78.77 65.84 -8.58
C ASN A 102 78.28 65.04 -9.80
N TYR A 103 77.01 64.64 -9.83
CA TYR A 103 76.45 63.73 -10.83
C TYR A 103 75.17 64.28 -11.49
N PHE A 104 74.92 63.86 -12.73
CA PHE A 104 73.61 63.91 -13.37
C PHE A 104 73.16 62.51 -13.80
N ILE A 105 71.86 62.22 -13.73
CA ILE A 105 71.31 60.88 -13.93
C ILE A 105 71.25 60.53 -15.43
N VAL A 106 71.69 59.33 -15.79
CA VAL A 106 71.34 58.65 -17.04
C VAL A 106 70.52 57.41 -16.69
N LEU A 107 69.28 57.35 -17.15
CA LEU A 107 68.34 56.28 -16.82
C LEU A 107 68.68 54.95 -17.54
N PRO A 108 68.42 53.79 -16.92
CA PRO A 108 68.52 52.51 -17.61
C PRO A 108 67.42 52.42 -18.69
N THR A 109 67.71 51.74 -19.79
CA THR A 109 66.73 51.44 -20.84
C THR A 109 66.32 49.97 -20.79
N GLY A 110 65.14 49.64 -21.30
CA GLY A 110 64.71 48.24 -21.46
C GLY A 110 64.41 47.49 -20.16
N LEU A 111 63.96 48.17 -19.09
CA LEU A 111 63.45 47.50 -17.91
C LEU A 111 62.15 46.76 -18.25
N LEU A 112 62.22 45.42 -18.26
CA LEU A 112 61.11 44.53 -18.55
C LEU A 112 60.87 43.59 -17.36
N ALA A 113 59.60 43.37 -17.03
CA ALA A 113 59.19 42.37 -16.05
C ALA A 113 57.83 41.78 -16.45
N SER A 114 57.47 40.64 -15.86
CA SER A 114 56.20 39.97 -16.10
C SER A 114 55.27 40.11 -14.91
N ILE A 115 53.97 40.26 -15.19
CA ILE A 115 52.90 40.11 -14.21
C ILE A 115 52.27 38.75 -14.45
N THR A 116 52.35 37.83 -13.50
CA THR A 116 51.72 36.50 -13.57
C THR A 116 50.32 36.53 -12.93
N PRO A 117 49.36 35.70 -13.39
CA PRO A 117 48.02 35.66 -12.81
C PRO A 117 48.00 35.42 -11.30
N ALA A 118 47.01 35.99 -10.61
CA ALA A 118 46.67 35.63 -9.25
C ALA A 118 45.76 34.39 -9.23
N SER A 119 45.90 33.55 -8.22
CA SER A 119 45.05 32.37 -8.03
C SER A 119 43.72 32.72 -7.38
N LEU A 120 42.63 32.21 -7.96
CA LEU A 120 41.29 32.19 -7.38
C LEU A 120 40.92 30.76 -7.03
N THR A 121 40.10 30.62 -6.00
CA THR A 121 39.49 29.33 -5.62
C THR A 121 38.00 29.34 -5.91
N LEU A 122 37.44 28.16 -6.19
CA LEU A 122 36.00 28.01 -6.36
C LEU A 122 35.29 28.15 -5.00
N GLY A 123 34.30 29.03 -4.95
CA GLY A 123 33.46 29.30 -3.78
C GLY A 123 31.99 29.02 -4.07
N GLY A 124 31.16 28.97 -3.02
CA GLY A 124 29.71 28.95 -3.16
C GLY A 124 29.14 27.81 -4.02
N LEU A 125 29.83 26.67 -4.11
CA LEU A 125 29.40 25.56 -4.96
C LEU A 125 28.05 25.03 -4.50
N ASN A 126 27.05 25.20 -5.35
CA ASN A 126 25.67 24.80 -5.09
C ASN A 126 25.17 23.85 -6.19
N ALA A 127 24.33 22.89 -5.79
CA ALA A 127 23.55 22.07 -6.69
C ALA A 127 22.06 22.28 -6.43
N GLY A 128 21.28 22.38 -7.51
CA GLY A 128 19.84 22.49 -7.43
C GLY A 128 19.19 21.16 -7.06
N ASN A 129 18.20 21.20 -6.16
CA ASN A 129 17.29 20.09 -5.96
C ASN A 129 16.48 19.85 -7.24
N LYS A 130 16.07 18.60 -7.48
CA LYS A 130 15.22 18.23 -8.62
C LYS A 130 14.14 17.22 -8.22
N VAL A 131 13.18 17.04 -9.10
CA VAL A 131 12.26 15.89 -9.07
C VAL A 131 12.86 14.78 -9.93
N TYR A 132 12.58 13.53 -9.57
CA TYR A 132 12.99 12.37 -10.34
C TYR A 132 12.60 12.48 -11.83
N ASP A 133 13.61 12.41 -12.70
CA ASP A 133 13.47 12.49 -14.16
C ASP A 133 14.21 11.34 -14.88
N GLY A 134 14.65 10.32 -14.15
CA GLY A 134 15.40 9.18 -14.72
C GLY A 134 16.87 9.47 -15.04
N THR A 135 17.40 10.67 -14.76
CA THR A 135 18.79 11.04 -15.07
C THR A 135 19.59 11.42 -13.83
N THR A 136 20.92 11.32 -13.92
CA THR A 136 21.84 11.81 -12.89
C THR A 136 22.19 13.29 -13.05
N SER A 137 21.71 13.97 -14.09
CA SER A 137 22.09 15.37 -14.37
C SER A 137 21.66 16.31 -13.26
N ALA A 138 22.58 17.21 -12.86
CA ALA A 138 22.35 18.23 -11.85
C ALA A 138 22.70 19.62 -12.39
N THR A 139 21.83 20.59 -12.10
CA THR A 139 22.15 22.01 -12.30
C THR A 139 23.08 22.46 -11.17
N VAL A 140 24.21 23.07 -11.52
CA VAL A 140 25.22 23.52 -10.57
C VAL A 140 25.59 24.98 -10.81
N SER A 141 25.99 25.67 -9.75
CA SER A 141 26.50 27.03 -9.79
C SER A 141 27.65 27.21 -8.79
N ALA A 142 28.52 28.18 -9.04
CA ALA A 142 29.64 28.50 -8.17
C ALA A 142 30.03 29.98 -8.31
N THR A 143 30.81 30.47 -7.36
CA THR A 143 31.41 31.81 -7.36
C THR A 143 32.94 31.70 -7.30
N ALA A 144 33.64 32.81 -7.56
CA ALA A 144 35.08 32.88 -7.35
C ALA A 144 35.38 33.55 -6.00
N ASN A 145 36.34 33.01 -5.26
CA ASN A 145 36.88 33.60 -4.04
C ASN A 145 38.29 34.15 -4.30
N GLY A 146 38.58 35.34 -3.76
CA GLY A 146 39.89 35.99 -3.88
C GLY A 146 39.99 37.07 -4.96
N VAL A 147 38.85 37.46 -5.58
CA VAL A 147 38.81 38.57 -6.55
C VAL A 147 39.23 39.87 -5.86
N LEU A 148 40.18 40.60 -6.44
CA LEU A 148 40.75 41.80 -5.84
C LEU A 148 39.91 43.05 -6.17
N GLY A 149 39.60 43.83 -5.14
CA GLY A 149 38.97 45.15 -5.30
C GLY A 149 37.63 45.12 -6.05
N GLN A 150 37.57 45.85 -7.17
CA GLN A 150 36.37 45.99 -8.02
C GLN A 150 36.52 45.23 -9.35
N ASP A 151 37.46 44.30 -9.44
CA ASP A 151 37.68 43.53 -10.66
C ASP A 151 36.41 42.75 -11.04
N VAL A 152 36.10 42.75 -12.33
CA VAL A 152 34.88 42.11 -12.86
C VAL A 152 35.23 40.69 -13.30
N VAL A 153 35.04 39.74 -12.38
CA VAL A 153 35.27 38.30 -12.59
C VAL A 153 34.03 37.50 -12.14
N SER A 154 33.56 36.60 -12.99
CA SER A 154 32.48 35.66 -12.70
C SER A 154 32.89 34.23 -13.02
N VAL A 155 32.16 33.26 -12.46
CA VAL A 155 32.31 31.85 -12.79
C VAL A 155 31.16 31.42 -13.68
N VAL A 156 31.47 30.79 -14.81
CA VAL A 156 30.50 30.29 -15.79
C VAL A 156 30.81 28.86 -16.20
N GLY A 157 29.86 28.22 -16.88
CA GLY A 157 29.94 26.81 -17.23
C GLY A 157 29.58 25.93 -16.03
N GLY A 158 30.27 24.80 -15.89
CA GLY A 158 29.93 23.79 -14.90
C GLY A 158 28.91 22.77 -15.43
N SER A 159 29.16 21.50 -15.13
CA SER A 159 28.22 20.40 -15.29
C SER A 159 28.24 19.59 -13.99
N GLY A 160 27.06 19.18 -13.53
CA GLY A 160 26.89 18.41 -12.31
C GLY A 160 26.26 17.05 -12.58
N SER A 161 26.66 16.05 -11.78
CA SER A 161 25.95 14.77 -11.71
C SER A 161 25.74 14.34 -10.27
N PHE A 162 24.51 13.95 -9.94
CA PHE A 162 24.21 13.15 -8.76
C PHE A 162 24.96 11.80 -8.82
N ALA A 163 25.26 11.23 -7.65
CA ALA A 163 25.89 9.92 -7.53
C ALA A 163 25.05 8.79 -8.15
N ASP A 164 23.73 8.91 -8.09
CA ASP A 164 22.77 8.05 -8.77
C ASP A 164 21.47 8.83 -9.02
N LYS A 165 20.59 8.30 -9.87
CA LYS A 165 19.36 8.96 -10.30
C LYS A 165 18.21 8.84 -9.30
N ASN A 166 18.30 7.98 -8.28
CA ASN A 166 17.18 7.62 -7.43
C ASN A 166 16.81 8.73 -6.44
N ALA A 167 15.54 8.83 -6.10
CA ALA A 167 15.02 9.77 -5.12
C ALA A 167 15.72 9.61 -3.76
N GLY A 168 16.01 10.72 -3.10
CA GLY A 168 16.70 10.77 -1.82
C GLY A 168 17.14 12.18 -1.43
N ALA A 169 17.27 12.43 -0.13
CA ALA A 169 17.76 13.69 0.41
C ALA A 169 19.30 13.68 0.57
N GLY A 170 19.93 14.86 0.46
CA GLY A 170 21.36 15.03 0.75
C GLY A 170 22.30 14.20 -0.14
N LYS A 171 21.89 13.91 -1.38
CA LYS A 171 22.67 13.12 -2.32
C LYS A 171 23.91 13.90 -2.77
N LEU A 172 25.03 13.18 -2.89
CA LEU A 172 26.29 13.72 -3.41
C LEU A 172 26.12 14.15 -4.87
N VAL A 173 26.57 15.36 -5.18
CA VAL A 173 26.70 15.91 -6.53
C VAL A 173 28.16 16.22 -6.81
N THR A 174 28.69 15.68 -7.89
CA THR A 174 30.04 15.99 -8.40
C THR A 174 29.91 17.01 -9.53
N ALA A 175 30.58 18.15 -9.40
CA ALA A 175 30.57 19.24 -10.37
C ALA A 175 31.96 19.42 -11.01
N SER A 176 32.02 19.75 -12.30
CA SER A 176 33.26 20.02 -13.01
C SER A 176 33.06 20.96 -14.21
N GLY A 177 34.15 21.50 -14.76
CA GLY A 177 34.12 22.31 -15.99
C GLY A 177 33.78 23.78 -15.77
N PHE A 178 33.97 24.30 -14.55
CA PHE A 178 33.87 25.74 -14.29
C PHE A 178 35.06 26.50 -14.88
N ARG A 179 34.81 27.73 -15.34
CA ARG A 179 35.83 28.65 -15.86
C ARG A 179 35.52 30.09 -15.46
N LEU A 180 36.55 30.94 -15.51
CA LEU A 180 36.40 32.38 -15.28
C LEU A 180 35.87 33.08 -16.55
N ALA A 181 35.08 34.13 -16.34
CA ALA A 181 34.62 35.08 -17.35
C ALA A 181 34.58 36.50 -16.76
N GLY A 182 34.40 37.50 -17.61
CA GLY A 182 34.42 38.91 -17.21
C GLY A 182 35.65 39.66 -17.75
N ALA A 183 35.65 40.99 -17.60
CA ALA A 183 36.65 41.86 -18.21
C ALA A 183 38.05 41.65 -17.61
N ASP A 184 38.14 41.36 -16.31
CA ASP A 184 39.41 41.17 -15.60
C ASP A 184 39.82 39.70 -15.50
N ALA A 185 39.05 38.75 -16.05
CA ALA A 185 39.27 37.31 -15.86
C ALA A 185 40.66 36.82 -16.34
N GLY A 186 41.24 37.47 -17.35
CA GLY A 186 42.59 37.15 -17.85
C GLY A 186 43.71 37.45 -16.84
N ASN A 187 43.41 38.17 -15.76
CA ASN A 187 44.37 38.47 -14.69
C ASN A 187 44.45 37.37 -13.62
N TYR A 188 43.63 36.33 -13.75
CA TYR A 188 43.48 35.30 -12.74
C TYR A 188 43.55 33.90 -13.33
N THR A 189 43.97 32.94 -12.52
CA THR A 189 43.80 31.50 -12.74
C THR A 189 42.80 30.95 -11.74
N LEU A 190 42.06 29.90 -12.12
CA LEU A 190 41.16 29.19 -11.22
C LEU A 190 41.81 27.88 -10.80
N ASP A 191 42.14 27.73 -9.51
CA ASP A 191 42.92 26.59 -9.00
C ASP A 191 42.15 25.27 -9.11
N THR A 192 40.82 25.31 -8.96
CA THR A 192 39.93 24.15 -9.06
C THR A 192 38.73 24.45 -9.94
N THR A 193 38.48 23.60 -10.94
CA THR A 193 37.37 23.75 -11.90
C THR A 193 36.18 22.85 -11.56
N GLY A 194 36.17 22.27 -10.36
CA GLY A 194 35.16 21.31 -9.90
C GLY A 194 35.23 21.07 -8.41
N GLY A 195 34.26 20.31 -7.90
CA GLY A 195 34.12 20.00 -6.48
C GLY A 195 32.88 19.16 -6.22
N THR A 196 32.59 18.93 -4.93
CA THR A 196 31.40 18.18 -4.51
C THR A 196 30.50 19.02 -3.63
N THR A 197 29.20 18.82 -3.76
CA THR A 197 28.16 19.43 -2.92
C THR A 197 27.01 18.43 -2.72
N GLN A 198 25.92 18.85 -2.08
CA GLN A 198 24.75 18.00 -1.87
C GLN A 198 23.47 18.67 -2.39
N ALA A 199 22.56 17.85 -2.91
CA ALA A 199 21.21 18.23 -3.27
C ALA A 199 20.26 17.04 -3.11
N SER A 200 18.96 17.28 -3.19
CA SER A 200 17.93 16.26 -3.04
C SER A 200 17.24 15.98 -4.37
N ILE A 201 16.91 14.71 -4.61
CA ILE A 201 16.01 14.27 -5.66
C ILE A 201 14.69 13.88 -4.99
N ALA A 202 13.63 14.65 -5.21
CA ALA A 202 12.28 14.32 -4.74
C ALA A 202 11.65 13.25 -5.64
N GLN A 203 10.81 12.39 -5.06
CA GLN A 203 10.02 11.43 -5.85
C GLN A 203 9.09 12.17 -6.81
N LYS A 204 8.95 11.65 -8.03
CA LYS A 204 7.91 12.11 -8.96
C LYS A 204 6.57 11.62 -8.44
N GLN A 205 5.62 12.54 -8.26
CA GLN A 205 4.35 12.22 -7.61
C GLN A 205 3.45 11.32 -8.47
N LEU A 206 3.50 11.50 -9.79
CA LEU A 206 2.72 10.72 -10.73
C LEU A 206 3.49 10.54 -12.04
N SER A 207 3.56 9.31 -12.53
CA SER A 207 3.92 9.01 -13.92
C SER A 207 2.70 8.51 -14.67
N THR A 208 2.44 9.11 -15.82
CA THR A 208 1.28 8.80 -16.67
C THR A 208 1.72 8.00 -17.88
N TRP A 209 0.98 6.94 -18.18
CA TRP A 209 1.18 6.16 -19.39
C TRP A 209 0.57 6.85 -20.61
N ILE A 210 1.33 6.90 -21.69
CA ILE A 210 0.95 7.53 -22.97
C ILE A 210 0.94 6.53 -24.13
N GLY A 211 1.25 5.25 -23.89
CA GLY A 211 1.19 4.20 -24.90
C GLY A 211 -0.26 3.93 -25.35
N SER A 212 -0.48 3.85 -26.66
CA SER A 212 -1.80 3.71 -27.29
C SER A 212 -2.25 2.26 -27.52
N GLY A 213 -1.63 1.29 -26.85
CA GLY A 213 -1.92 -0.13 -26.97
C GLY A 213 -1.16 -0.96 -25.95
N ASN A 214 -0.92 -2.24 -26.25
CA ASN A 214 -0.06 -3.07 -25.40
C ASN A 214 1.35 -2.49 -25.39
N GLY A 215 1.98 -2.43 -24.21
CA GLY A 215 3.33 -1.89 -24.09
C GLY A 215 4.08 -2.43 -22.89
N LEU A 216 5.40 -2.29 -22.93
CA LEU A 216 6.29 -2.67 -21.85
C LEU A 216 6.42 -1.54 -20.83
N TRP A 217 6.27 -1.88 -19.55
CA TRP A 217 6.49 -0.94 -18.44
C TRP A 217 7.88 -0.30 -18.48
N SER A 218 8.90 -1.06 -18.85
CA SER A 218 10.29 -0.61 -18.86
C SER A 218 10.65 0.31 -20.03
N ASP A 219 9.75 0.51 -20.99
CA ASP A 219 10.02 1.35 -22.16
C ASP A 219 9.63 2.82 -21.88
N ALA A 220 10.63 3.69 -21.88
CA ALA A 220 10.47 5.12 -21.62
C ALA A 220 9.51 5.79 -22.61
N ALA A 221 9.40 5.31 -23.85
CA ALA A 221 8.50 5.89 -24.84
C ALA A 221 7.01 5.78 -24.44
N ASN A 222 6.67 4.86 -23.54
CA ASN A 222 5.31 4.68 -23.05
C ASN A 222 4.95 5.56 -21.85
N TRP A 223 5.90 6.36 -21.33
CA TRP A 223 5.68 7.22 -20.17
C TRP A 223 5.82 8.69 -20.53
N ASP A 224 4.93 9.52 -19.99
CA ASP A 224 5.01 10.96 -20.14
C ASP A 224 6.38 11.50 -19.64
N GLY A 225 7.03 12.29 -20.48
CA GLY A 225 8.39 12.80 -20.25
C GLY A 225 9.49 11.73 -20.23
N GLY A 226 9.22 10.49 -20.63
CA GLY A 226 10.20 9.41 -20.64
C GLY A 226 10.56 8.85 -19.26
N VAL A 227 9.81 9.19 -18.21
CA VAL A 227 10.17 8.85 -16.82
C VAL A 227 9.54 7.52 -16.40
N VAL A 228 10.28 6.44 -16.63
CA VAL A 228 9.92 5.08 -16.23
C VAL A 228 9.82 4.98 -14.69
N PRO A 229 8.70 4.47 -14.14
CA PRO A 229 8.60 4.15 -12.72
C PRO A 229 9.48 2.94 -12.38
N GLU A 230 10.44 3.14 -11.49
CA GLU A 230 11.38 2.12 -11.05
C GLU A 230 11.85 2.42 -9.62
N GLY A 231 12.19 1.39 -8.86
CA GLY A 231 12.55 1.51 -7.45
C GLY A 231 11.43 2.18 -6.65
N ALA A 232 11.82 3.05 -5.71
CA ALA A 232 10.91 3.92 -4.98
C ALA A 232 11.03 5.37 -5.47
N ASN A 233 11.18 5.58 -6.78
CA ASN A 233 11.42 6.92 -7.36
C ASN A 233 10.13 7.66 -7.76
N VAL A 234 9.05 6.91 -7.97
CA VAL A 234 7.73 7.41 -8.35
C VAL A 234 6.73 6.98 -7.30
N VAL A 235 5.83 7.88 -6.88
CA VAL A 235 4.84 7.59 -5.83
C VAL A 235 3.64 6.81 -6.38
N ALA A 236 3.15 7.23 -7.55
CA ALA A 236 1.94 6.70 -8.15
C ALA A 236 2.09 6.58 -9.66
N VAL A 237 1.32 5.67 -10.25
CA VAL A 237 1.19 5.56 -11.70
C VAL A 237 -0.26 5.60 -12.11
N ASP A 238 -0.52 6.20 -13.27
CA ASP A 238 -1.83 6.22 -13.89
C ASP A 238 -1.70 5.81 -15.36
N PHE A 239 -2.38 4.73 -15.71
CA PHE A 239 -2.54 4.26 -17.08
C PHE A 239 -3.99 3.96 -17.41
N SER A 240 -4.91 4.72 -16.80
CA SER A 240 -6.34 4.74 -17.13
C SER A 240 -6.65 5.16 -18.57
N HIS A 241 -5.73 5.85 -19.24
CA HIS A 241 -5.88 6.21 -20.66
C HIS A 241 -5.35 5.13 -21.62
N SER A 242 -4.76 4.05 -21.11
CA SER A 242 -4.30 2.96 -21.96
C SER A 242 -5.49 2.23 -22.59
N SER A 243 -5.37 1.92 -23.87
CA SER A 243 -6.30 1.06 -24.62
C SER A 243 -5.83 -0.39 -24.70
N GLY A 244 -4.64 -0.72 -24.16
CA GLY A 244 -4.06 -2.06 -24.17
C GLY A 244 -3.40 -2.46 -22.86
N VAL A 245 -2.95 -3.70 -22.77
CA VAL A 245 -2.38 -4.29 -21.55
C VAL A 245 -0.96 -3.77 -21.31
N VAL A 246 -0.71 -3.25 -20.12
CA VAL A 246 0.64 -2.88 -19.68
C VAL A 246 1.35 -4.13 -19.18
N THR A 247 2.51 -4.46 -19.75
CA THR A 247 3.30 -5.63 -19.36
C THR A 247 4.43 -5.22 -18.41
N TYR A 248 4.36 -5.71 -17.18
CA TYR A 248 5.42 -5.61 -16.18
C TYR A 248 6.29 -6.88 -16.25
N SER A 249 7.53 -6.73 -16.73
CA SER A 249 8.45 -7.85 -16.93
C SER A 249 9.64 -7.78 -15.96
N ALA A 250 10.52 -8.78 -16.01
CA ALA A 250 11.76 -8.77 -15.23
C ALA A 250 12.64 -7.53 -15.50
N ALA A 251 12.54 -6.92 -16.69
CA ALA A 251 13.28 -5.71 -17.06
C ALA A 251 12.82 -4.47 -16.28
N ALA A 252 11.59 -4.45 -15.75
CA ALA A 252 11.12 -3.39 -14.87
C ALA A 252 11.74 -3.47 -13.46
N GLY A 253 12.35 -4.61 -13.11
CA GLY A 253 13.03 -4.80 -11.83
C GLY A 253 12.09 -4.71 -10.63
N ASN A 254 12.53 -4.01 -9.59
CA ASN A 254 11.77 -3.79 -8.37
C ASN A 254 11.16 -2.39 -8.41
N THR A 255 9.84 -2.30 -8.26
CA THR A 255 9.12 -1.02 -8.22
C THR A 255 8.19 -1.00 -7.02
N SER A 256 8.19 0.10 -6.27
CA SER A 256 7.30 0.32 -5.13
C SER A 256 6.49 1.58 -5.37
N LEU A 257 5.17 1.43 -5.29
CA LEU A 257 4.20 2.50 -5.51
C LEU A 257 3.22 2.54 -4.34
N LYS A 258 2.68 3.72 -4.03
CA LYS A 258 1.50 3.83 -3.17
C LYS A 258 0.26 3.31 -3.88
N ASN A 259 0.03 3.79 -5.10
CA ASN A 259 -1.15 3.42 -5.86
C ASN A 259 -0.88 3.30 -7.36
N LEU A 260 -1.77 2.55 -8.00
CA LEU A 260 -1.77 2.26 -9.42
C LEU A 260 -3.21 2.26 -9.90
N ASN A 261 -3.50 3.06 -10.93
CA ASN A 261 -4.80 3.10 -11.59
C ASN A 261 -4.67 2.66 -13.06
N SER A 262 -5.58 1.79 -13.50
CA SER A 262 -5.64 1.23 -14.85
C SER A 262 -7.08 1.09 -15.32
N ALA A 263 -7.30 1.28 -16.64
CA ALA A 263 -8.58 1.02 -17.29
C ALA A 263 -8.56 -0.16 -18.27
N SER A 264 -7.39 -0.67 -18.65
CA SER A 264 -7.24 -1.76 -19.62
C SER A 264 -6.83 -3.06 -18.94
N GLY A 265 -5.70 -3.04 -18.23
CA GLY A 265 -5.20 -4.11 -17.40
C GLY A 265 -3.67 -4.15 -17.27
N LEU A 266 -3.19 -4.99 -16.36
CA LEU A 266 -1.79 -5.17 -16.01
C LEU A 266 -1.42 -6.64 -16.09
N LEU A 267 -0.37 -6.96 -16.84
CA LEU A 267 0.19 -8.31 -16.97
C LEU A 267 1.57 -8.37 -16.33
N LEU A 268 1.73 -9.15 -15.27
CA LEU A 268 3.02 -9.46 -14.64
C LEU A 268 3.59 -10.74 -15.24
N THR A 269 4.76 -10.61 -15.88
CA THR A 269 5.54 -11.74 -16.42
C THR A 269 6.84 -11.97 -15.64
N GLY A 270 7.25 -11.02 -14.81
CA GLY A 270 8.47 -11.08 -14.00
C GLY A 270 8.64 -9.87 -13.08
N GLY A 271 9.80 -9.75 -12.44
CA GLY A 271 10.12 -8.63 -11.56
C GLY A 271 9.35 -8.66 -10.23
N SER A 272 9.44 -7.56 -9.46
CA SER A 272 8.73 -7.39 -8.20
C SER A 272 8.05 -6.04 -8.14
N LEU A 273 6.71 -6.05 -8.10
CA LEU A 273 5.90 -4.84 -7.95
C LEU A 273 5.31 -4.81 -6.53
N THR A 274 5.55 -3.74 -5.80
CA THR A 274 4.93 -3.48 -4.50
C THR A 274 3.88 -2.39 -4.64
N LEU A 275 2.66 -2.65 -4.16
CA LEU A 275 1.55 -1.71 -4.15
C LEU A 275 1.09 -1.41 -2.73
N GLY A 276 1.16 -0.15 -2.35
CA GLY A 276 0.83 0.38 -1.04
C GLY A 276 2.02 0.47 -0.10
N GLU A 277 2.05 1.54 0.68
CA GLU A 277 2.84 1.66 1.91
C GLU A 277 1.97 1.40 3.15
N SER A 278 0.64 1.50 2.99
CA SER A 278 -0.38 1.26 4.01
C SER A 278 -1.61 0.59 3.39
N VAL A 279 -2.39 -0.12 4.20
CA VAL A 279 -3.68 -0.74 3.81
C VAL A 279 -4.71 0.26 3.28
N LEU A 280 -4.53 1.55 3.59
CA LEU A 280 -5.39 2.65 3.11
C LEU A 280 -5.10 3.06 1.66
N ASP A 281 -3.91 2.76 1.16
CA ASP A 281 -3.58 3.05 -0.23
C ASP A 281 -4.43 2.16 -1.14
N ARG A 282 -5.00 2.75 -2.19
CA ARG A 282 -5.94 2.06 -3.08
C ARG A 282 -5.40 2.03 -4.50
N SER A 283 -5.31 0.84 -5.05
CA SER A 283 -5.05 0.61 -6.47
C SER A 283 -6.31 0.05 -7.12
N VAL A 284 -6.54 0.43 -8.37
CA VAL A 284 -7.70 -0.01 -9.15
C VAL A 284 -7.23 -0.47 -10.52
N LEU A 285 -7.54 -1.72 -10.85
CA LEU A 285 -7.28 -2.35 -12.14
C LEU A 285 -8.61 -2.68 -12.82
N GLY A 286 -9.16 -1.71 -13.55
CA GLY A 286 -10.38 -1.87 -14.32
C GLY A 286 -10.14 -2.45 -15.71
N GLY A 287 -11.23 -2.80 -16.39
CA GLY A 287 -11.23 -3.14 -17.81
C GLY A 287 -11.27 -4.63 -18.14
N LEU A 288 -11.24 -4.93 -19.44
CA LEU A 288 -11.39 -6.30 -19.97
C LEU A 288 -10.20 -7.22 -19.67
N ALA A 289 -9.01 -6.70 -19.36
CA ALA A 289 -7.85 -7.53 -19.00
C ALA A 289 -7.60 -7.60 -17.48
N GLY A 290 -7.96 -6.56 -16.70
CA GLY A 290 -7.85 -6.59 -15.24
C GLY A 290 -6.42 -6.80 -14.73
N LEU A 291 -6.20 -7.81 -13.89
CA LEU A 291 -4.88 -8.23 -13.40
C LEU A 291 -4.56 -9.65 -13.87
N GLU A 292 -3.42 -9.82 -14.52
CA GLU A 292 -2.87 -11.13 -14.87
C GLU A 292 -1.47 -11.31 -14.27
N ILE A 293 -1.22 -12.43 -13.58
CA ILE A 293 0.09 -12.78 -13.02
C ILE A 293 0.53 -14.13 -13.57
N ASN A 294 1.47 -14.09 -14.52
CA ASN A 294 2.09 -15.27 -15.12
C ASN A 294 3.53 -15.49 -14.65
N GLY A 295 4.12 -14.52 -13.96
CA GLY A 295 5.43 -14.62 -13.34
C GLY A 295 5.73 -13.45 -12.40
N GLY A 296 6.87 -13.50 -11.72
CA GLY A 296 7.29 -12.45 -10.78
C GLY A 296 6.46 -12.43 -9.48
N ASN A 297 6.59 -11.31 -8.77
CA ASN A 297 5.97 -11.09 -7.46
C ASN A 297 5.14 -9.80 -7.47
N LEU A 298 3.90 -9.90 -7.01
CA LEU A 298 3.09 -8.76 -6.60
C LEU A 298 2.99 -8.75 -5.08
N LEU A 299 3.61 -7.77 -4.43
CA LEU A 299 3.50 -7.52 -3.00
C LEU A 299 2.46 -6.43 -2.75
N LEU A 300 1.32 -6.82 -2.21
CA LEU A 300 0.18 -5.95 -1.95
C LEU A 300 0.14 -5.62 -0.46
N ASN A 301 0.49 -4.39 -0.10
CA ASN A 301 0.35 -3.84 1.25
C ASN A 301 -0.87 -2.91 1.36
N GLY A 302 -1.34 -2.38 0.23
CA GLY A 302 -2.58 -1.60 0.12
C GLY A 302 -3.81 -2.45 -0.20
N SER A 303 -4.90 -1.79 -0.58
CA SER A 303 -6.09 -2.43 -1.13
C SER A 303 -6.08 -2.37 -2.66
N LEU A 304 -6.29 -3.51 -3.32
CA LEU A 304 -6.39 -3.61 -4.77
C LEU A 304 -7.77 -4.11 -5.17
N SER A 305 -8.45 -3.37 -6.05
CA SER A 305 -9.66 -3.83 -6.71
C SER A 305 -9.35 -4.14 -8.17
N ALA A 306 -9.71 -5.34 -8.63
CA ALA A 306 -9.59 -5.76 -10.01
C ALA A 306 -10.93 -6.29 -10.52
N ASP A 307 -11.36 -5.89 -11.72
CA ASP A 307 -12.57 -6.48 -12.32
C ASP A 307 -12.36 -7.95 -12.66
N ARG A 308 -11.21 -8.25 -13.26
CA ARG A 308 -10.78 -9.59 -13.65
C ARG A 308 -9.45 -9.93 -13.02
N TYR A 309 -9.29 -11.16 -12.58
CA TYR A 309 -8.05 -11.69 -12.04
C TYR A 309 -7.72 -13.03 -12.71
N ALA A 310 -6.52 -13.12 -13.25
CA ALA A 310 -5.96 -14.35 -13.80
C ALA A 310 -4.58 -14.62 -13.20
N GLN A 311 -4.30 -15.87 -12.86
CA GLN A 311 -2.98 -16.27 -12.40
C GLN A 311 -2.55 -17.59 -13.03
N GLY A 312 -1.57 -17.52 -13.93
CA GLY A 312 -0.89 -18.66 -14.54
C GLY A 312 0.45 -18.99 -13.87
N GLY A 313 0.91 -18.16 -12.93
CA GLY A 313 2.17 -18.35 -12.22
C GLY A 313 2.43 -17.27 -11.17
N GLY A 314 3.70 -17.07 -10.82
CA GLY A 314 4.13 -16.03 -9.88
C GLY A 314 3.52 -16.12 -8.48
N MET A 315 3.67 -15.06 -7.71
CA MET A 315 3.17 -14.95 -6.34
C MET A 315 2.48 -13.61 -6.10
N LEU A 316 1.24 -13.66 -5.64
CA LEU A 316 0.57 -12.52 -5.01
C LEU A 316 0.69 -12.68 -3.49
N SER A 317 1.24 -11.70 -2.81
CA SER A 317 1.40 -11.75 -1.35
C SER A 317 1.30 -10.39 -0.69
N GLY A 318 1.34 -10.32 0.63
CA GLY A 318 1.47 -9.07 1.38
C GLY A 318 0.40 -8.87 2.44
N ASN A 319 0.40 -7.70 3.07
CA ASN A 319 -0.48 -7.40 4.20
C ASN A 319 -1.84 -6.80 3.81
N GLY A 320 -2.01 -6.51 2.52
CA GLY A 320 -3.12 -5.78 1.96
C GLY A 320 -4.36 -6.63 1.67
N ASN A 321 -5.31 -6.01 0.96
CA ASN A 321 -6.59 -6.60 0.61
C ASN A 321 -6.73 -6.72 -0.91
N LEU A 322 -7.28 -7.84 -1.39
CA LEU A 322 -7.65 -8.02 -2.80
C LEU A 322 -9.17 -8.19 -2.93
N LEU A 323 -9.77 -7.37 -3.80
CA LEU A 323 -11.14 -7.54 -4.30
C LEU A 323 -11.10 -7.89 -5.79
N VAL A 324 -11.68 -9.03 -6.15
CA VAL A 324 -11.94 -9.42 -7.53
C VAL A 324 -13.45 -9.33 -7.78
N ALA A 325 -13.87 -8.39 -8.62
CA ALA A 325 -15.28 -7.99 -8.69
C ALA A 325 -16.13 -8.81 -9.66
N ASN A 326 -15.55 -9.41 -10.70
CA ASN A 326 -16.34 -10.00 -11.80
C ASN A 326 -15.87 -11.39 -12.27
N SER A 327 -14.55 -11.60 -12.47
CA SER A 327 -14.03 -12.87 -12.99
C SER A 327 -12.71 -13.26 -12.36
N PHE A 328 -12.57 -14.52 -11.95
CA PHE A 328 -11.39 -15.09 -11.33
C PHE A 328 -10.98 -16.40 -12.03
N ASN A 329 -9.69 -16.55 -12.31
CA ASN A 329 -9.11 -17.79 -12.80
C ASN A 329 -7.70 -17.98 -12.22
N GLN A 330 -7.44 -19.09 -11.55
CA GLN A 330 -6.12 -19.42 -11.03
C GLN A 330 -5.72 -20.81 -11.50
N LEU A 331 -4.89 -20.87 -12.53
CA LEU A 331 -4.36 -22.11 -13.09
C LEU A 331 -3.13 -22.60 -12.33
N ALA A 332 -2.32 -21.67 -11.80
CA ALA A 332 -1.15 -21.96 -10.97
C ALA A 332 -0.79 -20.75 -10.10
N GLY A 333 0.34 -20.84 -9.39
CA GLY A 333 0.80 -19.79 -8.47
C GLY A 333 0.13 -19.87 -7.10
N ALA A 334 0.40 -18.86 -6.27
CA ALA A 334 -0.17 -18.77 -4.92
C ALA A 334 -0.64 -17.34 -4.63
N ILE A 335 -1.73 -17.25 -3.85
CA ILE A 335 -2.23 -16.02 -3.24
C ILE A 335 -2.05 -16.14 -1.72
N ARG A 336 -1.24 -15.27 -1.13
CA ARG A 336 -0.85 -15.30 0.29
C ARG A 336 -0.93 -13.91 0.92
N LEU A 337 -2.14 -13.53 1.33
CA LEU A 337 -2.40 -12.25 1.97
C LEU A 337 -2.50 -12.41 3.50
N ALA A 338 -2.11 -11.40 4.26
CA ALA A 338 -2.48 -11.30 5.68
C ALA A 338 -3.81 -10.54 5.87
N GLY A 339 -4.25 -9.79 4.87
CA GLY A 339 -5.52 -9.07 4.88
C GLY A 339 -6.69 -9.90 4.35
N GLN A 340 -7.64 -9.21 3.71
CA GLN A 340 -8.87 -9.79 3.16
C GLN A 340 -8.71 -10.17 1.68
N LEU A 341 -9.33 -11.29 1.30
CA LEU A 341 -9.48 -11.72 -0.08
C LEU A 341 -10.97 -11.91 -0.38
N ALA A 342 -11.51 -11.08 -1.26
CA ALA A 342 -12.89 -11.18 -1.72
C ALA A 342 -12.93 -11.46 -3.21
N ILE A 343 -13.55 -12.56 -3.62
CA ILE A 343 -13.61 -13.00 -5.01
C ILE A 343 -15.07 -13.19 -5.42
N THR A 344 -15.45 -12.53 -6.50
CA THR A 344 -16.73 -12.72 -7.18
C THR A 344 -16.50 -13.27 -8.58
N GLN A 345 -17.13 -14.42 -8.86
CA GLN A 345 -17.27 -15.00 -10.18
C GLN A 345 -18.71 -14.81 -10.64
N ALA A 346 -18.94 -13.86 -11.54
CA ALA A 346 -20.29 -13.51 -11.99
C ALA A 346 -20.95 -14.62 -12.81
N ASN A 347 -20.17 -15.35 -13.61
CA ASN A 347 -20.65 -16.40 -14.51
C ASN A 347 -19.75 -17.63 -14.48
N GLY A 348 -20.35 -18.81 -14.43
CA GLY A 348 -19.61 -20.08 -14.37
C GLY A 348 -19.03 -20.37 -13.00
N ASP A 349 -18.26 -21.46 -12.92
CA ASP A 349 -17.70 -21.96 -11.67
C ASP A 349 -16.51 -21.13 -11.21
N LEU A 350 -16.41 -20.93 -9.89
CA LEU A 350 -15.24 -20.37 -9.24
C LEU A 350 -14.33 -21.54 -8.85
N ARG A 351 -13.24 -21.72 -9.61
CA ARG A 351 -12.16 -22.65 -9.28
C ARG A 351 -10.91 -21.89 -8.88
N PHE A 352 -10.22 -22.38 -7.87
CA PHE A 352 -8.98 -21.81 -7.38
C PHE A 352 -7.97 -22.91 -7.03
N ALA A 353 -6.69 -22.56 -7.11
CA ALA A 353 -5.59 -23.40 -6.65
C ALA A 353 -5.37 -23.20 -5.14
N SER A 354 -4.30 -22.53 -4.71
CA SER A 354 -4.03 -22.28 -3.29
C SER A 354 -4.36 -20.85 -2.90
N LEU A 355 -5.20 -20.70 -1.87
CA LEU A 355 -5.59 -19.41 -1.29
C LEU A 355 -5.22 -19.35 0.19
N SER A 356 -4.56 -18.27 0.60
CA SER A 356 -4.26 -17.97 1.99
C SER A 356 -4.58 -16.51 2.29
N ALA A 357 -5.48 -16.24 3.23
CA ALA A 357 -5.80 -14.90 3.71
C ALA A 357 -6.29 -14.94 5.17
N ASN A 358 -6.37 -13.81 5.88
CA ASN A 358 -7.01 -13.83 7.20
C ASN A 358 -8.52 -14.05 7.07
N ALA A 359 -9.16 -13.37 6.12
CA ALA A 359 -10.56 -13.56 5.78
C ALA A 359 -10.73 -13.75 4.27
N ILE A 360 -11.46 -14.80 3.88
CA ILE A 360 -11.75 -15.12 2.49
C ILE A 360 -13.27 -15.07 2.26
N GLN A 361 -13.69 -14.39 1.20
CA GLN A 361 -15.05 -14.39 0.70
C GLN A 361 -15.06 -14.90 -0.74
N LEU A 362 -15.83 -15.95 -1.02
CA LEU A 362 -15.96 -16.57 -2.33
C LEU A 362 -17.42 -16.50 -2.78
N ASN A 363 -17.70 -15.84 -3.91
CA ASN A 363 -19.04 -15.68 -4.44
C ASN A 363 -19.12 -16.16 -5.89
N ALA A 364 -19.74 -17.32 -6.13
CA ALA A 364 -20.03 -17.84 -7.48
C ALA A 364 -21.51 -17.62 -7.82
N LEU A 365 -21.83 -16.46 -8.41
CA LEU A 365 -23.23 -16.00 -8.58
C LEU A 365 -24.07 -16.94 -9.46
N ASN A 366 -23.43 -17.57 -10.46
CA ASN A 366 -24.10 -18.46 -11.41
C ASN A 366 -23.33 -19.78 -11.63
N GLY A 367 -22.63 -20.27 -10.61
CA GLY A 367 -21.84 -21.50 -10.71
C GLY A 367 -21.65 -22.20 -9.37
N ALA A 368 -20.76 -23.19 -9.38
CA ALA A 368 -20.25 -23.87 -8.19
C ALA A 368 -18.96 -23.22 -7.70
N ILE A 369 -18.60 -23.50 -6.43
CA ILE A 369 -17.26 -23.24 -5.90
C ILE A 369 -16.55 -24.60 -5.79
N GLY A 370 -15.39 -24.69 -6.42
CA GLY A 370 -14.52 -25.86 -6.34
C GLY A 370 -13.08 -25.45 -6.10
N GLN A 371 -12.27 -26.40 -5.67
CA GLN A 371 -10.86 -26.16 -5.38
C GLN A 371 -9.96 -27.23 -5.96
N ASP A 372 -8.78 -26.80 -6.39
CA ASP A 372 -7.68 -27.63 -6.85
C ASP A 372 -6.52 -27.64 -5.82
N GLY A 373 -6.41 -26.59 -4.98
CA GLY A 373 -5.47 -26.51 -3.86
C GLY A 373 -6.15 -26.25 -2.52
N ALA A 374 -5.36 -25.94 -1.50
CA ALA A 374 -5.83 -25.72 -0.13
C ALA A 374 -6.32 -24.29 0.10
N VAL A 375 -7.31 -24.14 0.96
CA VAL A 375 -7.72 -22.84 1.53
C VAL A 375 -7.25 -22.72 2.97
N VAL A 376 -6.48 -21.66 3.27
CA VAL A 376 -5.98 -21.33 4.60
C VAL A 376 -6.57 -19.98 5.02
N ALA A 377 -7.49 -19.99 5.99
CA ALA A 377 -8.19 -18.79 6.43
C ALA A 377 -8.58 -18.79 7.90
N GLY A 378 -8.48 -17.63 8.56
CA GLY A 378 -9.11 -17.40 9.86
C GLY A 378 -10.63 -17.44 9.76
N SER A 379 -11.19 -16.92 8.66
CA SER A 379 -12.62 -16.98 8.35
C SER A 379 -12.86 -17.17 6.86
N LEU A 380 -13.78 -18.05 6.50
CA LEU A 380 -14.21 -18.34 5.14
C LEU A 380 -15.73 -18.20 5.01
N THR A 381 -16.16 -17.31 4.11
CA THR A 381 -17.56 -17.21 3.67
C THR A 381 -17.65 -17.64 2.21
N ALA A 382 -18.50 -18.61 1.89
CA ALA A 382 -18.69 -19.11 0.54
C ALA A 382 -20.17 -19.06 0.11
N GLN A 383 -20.46 -18.42 -1.03
CA GLN A 383 -21.81 -18.34 -1.60
C GLN A 383 -21.77 -18.82 -3.04
N ALA A 384 -22.64 -19.76 -3.38
CA ALA A 384 -22.72 -20.31 -4.73
C ALA A 384 -24.16 -20.45 -5.19
N ARG A 385 -24.39 -20.51 -6.51
CA ARG A 385 -25.67 -20.99 -7.02
C ARG A 385 -25.77 -22.51 -6.91
N ASN A 386 -24.72 -23.23 -7.34
CA ASN A 386 -24.69 -24.68 -7.43
C ASN A 386 -24.10 -25.32 -6.16
N GLY A 387 -23.03 -26.12 -6.23
CA GLY A 387 -22.41 -26.74 -5.05
C GLY A 387 -21.19 -25.98 -4.54
N ILE A 388 -20.81 -26.22 -3.29
CA ILE A 388 -19.56 -25.74 -2.69
C ILE A 388 -18.78 -26.97 -2.24
N VAL A 389 -17.67 -27.28 -2.92
CA VAL A 389 -16.87 -28.48 -2.65
C VAL A 389 -15.44 -28.10 -2.32
N LEU A 390 -15.11 -28.12 -1.03
CA LEU A 390 -13.81 -27.78 -0.46
C LEU A 390 -13.13 -29.03 0.14
N GLY A 391 -12.83 -30.01 -0.71
CA GLY A 391 -12.41 -31.36 -0.29
C GLY A 391 -10.90 -31.61 -0.10
N ASN A 392 -10.05 -30.59 -0.22
CA ASN A 392 -8.58 -30.72 -0.14
C ASN A 392 -8.17 -30.92 1.33
N ALA A 393 -7.37 -31.94 1.60
CA ALA A 393 -6.92 -32.26 2.95
C ALA A 393 -6.13 -31.14 3.64
N GLY A 394 -5.46 -30.29 2.85
CA GLY A 394 -4.62 -29.19 3.32
C GLY A 394 -5.38 -27.96 3.83
N ASN A 395 -6.71 -27.95 3.76
CA ASN A 395 -7.47 -26.80 4.24
C ASN A 395 -7.23 -26.55 5.74
N GLN A 396 -7.18 -25.26 6.08
CA GLN A 396 -7.05 -24.77 7.45
C GLN A 396 -7.97 -23.58 7.64
N VAL A 397 -9.21 -23.84 8.07
CA VAL A 397 -10.26 -22.84 8.25
C VAL A 397 -10.63 -22.76 9.73
N GLY A 398 -10.66 -21.54 10.29
CA GLY A 398 -11.10 -21.29 11.67
C GLY A 398 -12.60 -21.12 11.80
N ASN A 399 -13.20 -20.31 10.93
CA ASN A 399 -14.64 -20.06 10.88
C ASN A 399 -15.18 -20.31 9.47
N PHE A 400 -16.33 -20.99 9.35
CA PHE A 400 -16.92 -21.31 8.05
C PHE A 400 -18.41 -21.00 8.01
N THR A 401 -18.80 -20.17 7.04
CA THR A 401 -20.20 -19.86 6.70
C THR A 401 -20.38 -20.15 5.21
N ALA A 402 -21.45 -20.84 4.84
CA ALA A 402 -21.67 -21.16 3.45
C ALA A 402 -23.14 -21.24 3.07
N SER A 403 -23.46 -20.78 1.87
CA SER A 403 -24.79 -20.96 1.31
C SER A 403 -24.76 -21.33 -0.16
N ASN A 404 -25.67 -22.20 -0.55
CA ASN A 404 -25.98 -22.40 -1.95
C ASN A 404 -27.48 -22.53 -2.19
N SER A 405 -27.95 -22.08 -3.36
CA SER A 405 -29.38 -21.92 -3.64
C SER A 405 -30.00 -23.05 -4.49
N ALA A 406 -29.20 -23.84 -5.19
CA ALA A 406 -29.65 -25.00 -5.98
C ALA A 406 -29.43 -26.34 -5.24
N GLY A 407 -29.63 -27.46 -5.95
CA GLY A 407 -29.49 -28.81 -5.36
C GLY A 407 -28.06 -29.29 -5.07
N GLY A 408 -27.04 -28.45 -5.26
CA GLY A 408 -25.65 -28.78 -4.90
C GLY A 408 -25.47 -28.88 -3.38
N GLY A 409 -24.48 -29.65 -2.93
CA GLY A 409 -24.13 -29.76 -1.50
C GLY A 409 -23.05 -28.79 -1.05
N ILE A 410 -22.81 -28.74 0.26
CA ILE A 410 -21.67 -28.07 0.90
C ILE A 410 -20.76 -29.15 1.49
N VAL A 411 -19.50 -29.17 1.06
CA VAL A 411 -18.47 -30.08 1.57
C VAL A 411 -17.27 -29.27 2.03
N LEU A 412 -16.78 -29.53 3.24
CA LEU A 412 -15.50 -29.01 3.75
C LEU A 412 -14.71 -30.11 4.45
N ASN A 413 -13.52 -30.41 3.93
CA ASN A 413 -12.53 -31.24 4.61
C ASN A 413 -11.47 -30.32 5.24
N ASN A 414 -11.46 -30.18 6.57
CA ASN A 414 -10.56 -29.32 7.34
C ASN A 414 -9.62 -30.15 8.23
N ILE A 415 -8.97 -31.14 7.60
CA ILE A 415 -8.27 -32.21 8.33
C ILE A 415 -6.78 -31.93 8.59
N SER A 416 -6.23 -30.85 8.03
CA SER A 416 -4.87 -30.39 8.40
C SER A 416 -4.88 -29.37 9.54
N ALA A 417 -6.06 -28.95 10.01
CA ALA A 417 -6.21 -28.00 11.11
C ALA A 417 -6.34 -28.73 12.46
N PRO A 418 -5.46 -28.48 13.44
CA PRO A 418 -5.57 -29.09 14.76
C PRO A 418 -6.63 -28.41 15.66
N GLY A 419 -7.15 -27.24 15.25
CA GLY A 419 -8.02 -26.39 16.06
C GLY A 419 -9.52 -26.63 15.89
N GLN A 420 -10.30 -25.95 16.73
CA GLN A 420 -11.75 -25.92 16.60
C GLN A 420 -12.17 -25.16 15.34
N LEU A 421 -13.07 -25.77 14.55
CA LEU A 421 -13.80 -25.15 13.47
C LEU A 421 -15.14 -24.64 13.99
N THR A 422 -15.39 -23.35 13.85
CA THR A 422 -16.71 -22.76 14.16
C THR A 422 -17.52 -22.67 12.87
N LEU A 423 -18.69 -23.28 12.86
CA LEU A 423 -19.63 -23.17 11.75
C LEU A 423 -20.63 -22.05 12.07
N GLY A 424 -20.70 -21.07 11.18
CA GLY A 424 -21.79 -20.10 11.15
C GLY A 424 -23.04 -20.72 10.55
N THR A 425 -23.78 -19.94 9.76
CA THR A 425 -24.96 -20.44 9.04
C THR A 425 -24.55 -21.25 7.81
N LEU A 426 -24.99 -22.50 7.72
CA LEU A 426 -24.83 -23.35 6.55
C LEU A 426 -26.20 -23.64 5.92
N VAL A 427 -26.40 -23.31 4.64
CA VAL A 427 -27.68 -23.52 3.96
C VAL A 427 -27.48 -24.07 2.56
N THR A 428 -28.21 -25.13 2.19
CA THR A 428 -28.25 -25.61 0.80
C THR A 428 -29.66 -25.47 0.22
N GLY A 429 -29.83 -25.51 -1.10
CA GLY A 429 -31.15 -25.50 -1.73
C GLY A 429 -31.88 -26.85 -1.59
N ALA A 430 -31.14 -27.96 -1.71
CA ALA A 430 -31.63 -29.33 -1.47
C ALA A 430 -30.49 -30.37 -1.34
N GLY A 431 -29.25 -29.93 -1.16
CA GLY A 431 -28.05 -30.79 -1.19
C GLY A 431 -27.53 -31.15 0.19
N ASN A 432 -26.66 -32.17 0.25
CA ASN A 432 -26.05 -32.61 1.50
C ASN A 432 -25.06 -31.57 2.06
N ILE A 433 -24.94 -31.52 3.38
CA ILE A 433 -23.89 -30.79 4.09
C ILE A 433 -23.00 -31.80 4.78
N ALA A 434 -21.73 -31.87 4.38
CA ALA A 434 -20.73 -32.78 4.94
C ALA A 434 -19.49 -32.00 5.39
N ILE A 435 -19.23 -31.98 6.69
CA ILE A 435 -18.10 -31.29 7.29
C ILE A 435 -17.22 -32.30 8.03
N ASP A 436 -15.94 -32.29 7.72
CA ASP A 436 -14.90 -33.07 8.40
C ASP A 436 -13.86 -32.11 8.97
N ASN A 437 -13.54 -32.23 10.26
CA ASN A 437 -12.51 -31.44 10.91
C ASN A 437 -11.63 -32.31 11.80
N THR A 438 -10.31 -32.12 11.73
CA THR A 438 -9.41 -32.87 12.63
C THR A 438 -9.51 -32.39 14.08
N GLY A 439 -9.78 -31.11 14.33
CA GLY A 439 -10.05 -30.62 15.69
C GLY A 439 -11.52 -30.76 16.10
N ALA A 440 -12.02 -29.81 16.90
CA ALA A 440 -13.42 -29.75 17.34
C ALA A 440 -14.33 -29.08 16.31
N ILE A 441 -15.64 -29.36 16.33
CA ILE A 441 -16.64 -28.62 15.57
C ILE A 441 -17.59 -27.93 16.55
N ALA A 442 -17.74 -26.61 16.45
CA ALA A 442 -18.87 -25.89 17.05
C ALA A 442 -19.88 -25.52 15.96
N ALA A 443 -21.04 -26.15 15.96
CA ALA A 443 -22.09 -25.94 14.97
C ALA A 443 -23.09 -24.87 15.42
N GLY A 444 -23.25 -23.83 14.60
CA GLY A 444 -24.38 -22.90 14.63
C GLY A 444 -25.60 -23.46 13.89
N ASP A 445 -26.25 -22.62 13.07
CA ASP A 445 -27.44 -23.00 12.31
C ASP A 445 -27.08 -23.69 11.00
N ILE A 446 -27.68 -24.86 10.74
CA ILE A 446 -27.47 -25.68 9.56
C ILE A 446 -28.82 -26.09 9.00
N ASN A 447 -29.09 -25.83 7.72
CA ASN A 447 -30.29 -26.27 7.05
C ASN A 447 -29.97 -26.83 5.66
N ALA A 448 -30.11 -28.16 5.51
CA ALA A 448 -29.87 -28.85 4.25
C ALA A 448 -31.11 -28.90 3.32
N ASN A 449 -32.26 -28.33 3.71
CA ASN A 449 -33.51 -28.27 2.93
C ASN A 449 -33.87 -29.60 2.24
N GLY A 450 -33.82 -30.71 2.99
CA GLY A 450 -34.10 -32.05 2.48
C GLY A 450 -32.86 -32.89 2.14
N GLY A 451 -31.65 -32.31 2.17
CA GLY A 451 -30.38 -33.05 2.14
C GLY A 451 -29.99 -33.60 3.51
N ASN A 452 -28.95 -34.44 3.54
CA ASN A 452 -28.39 -34.98 4.77
C ASN A 452 -27.36 -34.02 5.39
N VAL A 453 -27.24 -34.04 6.71
CA VAL A 453 -26.19 -33.34 7.46
C VAL A 453 -25.26 -34.36 8.10
N THR A 454 -23.96 -34.23 7.87
CA THR A 454 -22.93 -35.06 8.48
C THR A 454 -21.79 -34.19 9.01
N LEU A 455 -21.56 -34.24 10.32
CA LEU A 455 -20.44 -33.56 10.98
C LEU A 455 -19.51 -34.61 11.58
N THR A 456 -18.25 -34.61 11.18
CA THR A 456 -17.22 -35.54 11.67
C THR A 456 -16.06 -34.75 12.29
N ALA A 457 -15.65 -35.11 13.51
CA ALA A 457 -14.58 -34.44 14.23
C ALA A 457 -13.69 -35.41 15.05
N HIS A 458 -12.38 -35.14 15.24
CA HIS A 458 -11.62 -35.92 16.24
C HIS A 458 -11.77 -35.38 17.66
N SER A 459 -11.93 -34.07 17.83
CA SER A 459 -12.24 -33.42 19.12
C SER A 459 -13.70 -32.91 19.07
N PRO A 460 -14.40 -32.55 20.17
CA PRO A 460 -15.85 -32.67 20.23
C PRO A 460 -16.66 -32.05 19.09
N VAL A 461 -17.81 -32.64 18.77
CA VAL A 461 -18.88 -31.97 18.02
C VAL A 461 -19.84 -31.35 19.03
N SER A 462 -19.86 -30.02 19.12
CA SER A 462 -20.77 -29.23 19.95
C SER A 462 -21.81 -28.53 19.08
N VAL A 463 -23.09 -28.70 19.38
CA VAL A 463 -24.19 -28.03 18.68
C VAL A 463 -24.80 -26.97 19.59
N ASN A 464 -24.84 -25.73 19.11
CA ASN A 464 -25.41 -24.59 19.82
C ASN A 464 -26.59 -23.95 19.06
N GLY A 465 -26.78 -24.29 17.78
CA GLY A 465 -27.86 -23.79 16.94
C GLY A 465 -28.86 -24.86 16.53
N LYS A 466 -29.59 -24.58 15.45
CA LYS A 466 -30.58 -25.47 14.84
C LYS A 466 -29.98 -26.22 13.65
N ILE A 467 -30.04 -27.54 13.66
CA ILE A 467 -29.64 -28.40 12.55
C ILE A 467 -30.89 -29.07 11.95
N GLU A 468 -31.12 -28.85 10.67
CA GLU A 468 -32.24 -29.41 9.90
C GLU A 468 -31.73 -30.20 8.69
N GLY A 469 -32.25 -31.42 8.51
CA GLY A 469 -31.89 -32.28 7.39
C GLY A 469 -32.80 -33.50 7.26
N SER A 470 -32.58 -34.29 6.21
CA SER A 470 -33.22 -35.60 6.05
C SER A 470 -32.69 -36.58 7.11
N ASP A 471 -31.39 -36.88 7.03
CA ASP A 471 -30.66 -37.57 8.09
C ASP A 471 -29.68 -36.59 8.75
N ILE A 472 -29.51 -36.68 10.08
CA ILE A 472 -28.51 -35.91 10.83
C ILE A 472 -27.53 -36.89 11.48
N VAL A 473 -26.26 -36.80 11.11
CA VAL A 473 -25.17 -37.64 11.63
C VAL A 473 -24.11 -36.77 12.30
N LEU A 474 -23.91 -36.97 13.60
CA LEU A 474 -22.85 -36.33 14.38
C LEU A 474 -21.86 -37.39 14.85
N ASN A 475 -20.61 -37.29 14.42
CA ASN A 475 -19.55 -38.25 14.76
C ASN A 475 -18.35 -37.52 15.37
N ALA A 476 -17.98 -37.88 16.58
CA ALA A 476 -16.82 -37.33 17.28
C ALA A 476 -15.93 -38.43 17.84
N SER A 477 -14.60 -38.31 17.70
CA SER A 477 -13.68 -39.26 18.37
C SER A 477 -13.62 -39.04 19.88
N THR A 478 -14.04 -37.88 20.38
CA THR A 478 -14.27 -37.61 21.80
C THR A 478 -15.76 -37.47 22.09
N ASP A 479 -16.31 -36.27 22.12
CA ASP A 479 -17.64 -36.01 22.66
C ASP A 479 -18.61 -35.47 21.61
N VAL A 480 -19.88 -35.82 21.77
CA VAL A 480 -20.98 -35.12 21.10
C VAL A 480 -21.78 -34.38 22.17
N VAL A 481 -21.85 -33.05 22.05
CA VAL A 481 -22.49 -32.18 23.03
C VAL A 481 -23.61 -31.39 22.35
N LEU A 482 -24.84 -31.58 22.80
CA LEU A 482 -25.96 -30.71 22.46
C LEU A 482 -26.11 -29.70 23.62
N GLY A 483 -25.74 -28.45 23.34
CA GLY A 483 -25.77 -27.36 24.31
C GLY A 483 -27.19 -26.88 24.63
N ASP A 484 -27.30 -25.86 25.47
CA ASP A 484 -28.59 -25.27 25.82
C ASP A 484 -29.25 -24.64 24.58
N GLY A 485 -30.52 -25.01 24.34
CA GLY A 485 -31.30 -24.55 23.20
C GLY A 485 -30.94 -25.21 21.85
N ALA A 486 -29.99 -26.15 21.81
CA ALA A 486 -29.63 -26.87 20.59
C ALA A 486 -30.83 -27.62 19.99
N GLN A 487 -31.01 -27.58 18.66
CA GLN A 487 -32.12 -28.27 17.99
C GLN A 487 -31.61 -29.19 16.90
N LEU A 488 -32.00 -30.46 16.93
CA LEU A 488 -31.80 -31.40 15.83
C LEU A 488 -33.17 -31.78 15.27
N LEU A 489 -33.47 -31.37 14.03
CA LEU A 489 -34.74 -31.66 13.35
C LEU A 489 -34.46 -32.51 12.10
N ALA A 490 -34.51 -33.83 12.25
CA ALA A 490 -34.34 -34.77 11.14
C ALA A 490 -35.69 -35.25 10.59
N ALA A 491 -35.88 -35.20 9.27
CA ALA A 491 -37.07 -35.77 8.64
C ALA A 491 -37.10 -37.31 8.72
N ARG A 492 -35.92 -37.94 8.83
CA ARG A 492 -35.73 -39.38 9.03
C ARG A 492 -34.86 -39.61 10.26
N ASP A 493 -33.59 -39.94 10.11
CA ASP A 493 -32.81 -40.51 11.21
C ASP A 493 -31.89 -39.48 11.88
N VAL A 494 -31.68 -39.62 13.20
CA VAL A 494 -30.61 -38.95 13.95
C VAL A 494 -29.63 -40.00 14.43
N SER A 495 -28.35 -39.82 14.13
CA SER A 495 -27.28 -40.69 14.61
C SER A 495 -26.18 -39.89 15.30
N LEU A 496 -25.92 -40.23 16.56
CA LEU A 496 -24.90 -39.62 17.40
C LEU A 496 -23.86 -40.68 17.76
N THR A 497 -22.60 -40.46 17.40
CA THR A 497 -21.49 -41.36 17.73
C THR A 497 -20.38 -40.56 18.42
N ALA A 498 -19.97 -41.01 19.60
CA ALA A 498 -18.90 -40.39 20.37
C ALA A 498 -17.91 -41.46 20.87
N GLY A 499 -16.61 -41.21 20.76
CA GLY A 499 -15.59 -42.09 21.34
C GLY A 499 -15.52 -42.02 22.87
N ARG A 500 -15.96 -40.91 23.47
CA ARG A 500 -16.01 -40.66 24.92
C ARG A 500 -17.45 -40.44 25.38
N ASP A 501 -17.97 -39.22 25.49
CA ASP A 501 -19.30 -38.98 26.04
C ASP A 501 -20.29 -38.39 25.01
N ILE A 502 -21.57 -38.73 25.14
CA ILE A 502 -22.68 -37.97 24.54
C ILE A 502 -23.40 -37.22 25.65
N SER A 503 -23.60 -35.91 25.49
CA SER A 503 -24.34 -35.09 26.45
C SER A 503 -25.39 -34.24 25.72
N ALA A 504 -26.64 -34.32 26.16
CA ALA A 504 -27.71 -33.41 25.76
C ALA A 504 -28.23 -32.69 27.01
N GLY A 505 -27.93 -31.40 27.15
CA GLY A 505 -28.26 -30.60 28.33
C GLY A 505 -29.09 -29.36 28.01
N GLY A 506 -29.41 -28.57 29.04
CA GLY A 506 -30.30 -27.41 28.94
C GLY A 506 -31.66 -27.77 28.33
N ASN A 507 -32.14 -26.94 27.42
CA ASN A 507 -33.37 -27.15 26.64
C ASN A 507 -33.14 -27.82 25.27
N ALA A 508 -32.10 -28.64 25.12
CA ALA A 508 -31.82 -29.32 23.86
C ALA A 508 -33.05 -30.10 23.34
N ARG A 509 -33.37 -29.97 22.05
CA ARG A 509 -34.55 -30.58 21.42
C ARG A 509 -34.15 -31.42 20.21
N VAL A 510 -34.42 -32.71 20.29
CA VAL A 510 -34.22 -33.66 19.17
C VAL A 510 -35.58 -34.13 18.66
N VAL A 511 -35.86 -33.87 17.39
CA VAL A 511 -37.05 -34.33 16.68
C VAL A 511 -36.58 -35.15 15.49
N SER A 512 -37.03 -36.40 15.43
CA SER A 512 -36.70 -37.33 14.35
C SER A 512 -37.99 -37.89 13.78
N GLY A 513 -38.13 -37.88 12.45
CA GLY A 513 -39.22 -38.57 11.75
C GLY A 513 -38.96 -40.08 11.55
N GLY A 514 -37.79 -40.56 11.97
CA GLY A 514 -37.31 -41.94 11.91
C GLY A 514 -36.62 -42.32 13.22
N ASN A 515 -35.51 -43.04 13.15
CA ASN A 515 -34.84 -43.58 14.32
C ASN A 515 -33.87 -42.57 14.96
N VAL A 516 -33.70 -42.68 16.27
CA VAL A 516 -32.64 -41.99 17.01
C VAL A 516 -31.64 -43.03 17.53
N SER A 517 -30.38 -42.91 17.12
CA SER A 517 -29.28 -43.75 17.61
C SER A 517 -28.23 -42.89 18.32
N ALA A 518 -27.78 -43.34 19.49
CA ALA A 518 -26.71 -42.70 20.25
C ALA A 518 -25.75 -43.77 20.78
N SER A 519 -24.48 -43.73 20.36
CA SER A 519 -23.44 -44.68 20.79
C SER A 519 -22.23 -43.93 21.33
N ALA A 520 -21.99 -44.03 22.64
CA ALA A 520 -20.82 -43.47 23.31
C ALA A 520 -19.85 -44.57 23.75
N GLY A 521 -18.54 -44.30 23.68
CA GLY A 521 -17.53 -45.16 24.31
C GLY A 521 -17.66 -45.15 25.84
N GLY A 522 -17.81 -43.97 26.41
CA GLY A 522 -18.06 -43.68 27.82
C GLY A 522 -19.55 -43.51 28.13
N ASN A 523 -19.97 -42.32 28.56
CA ASN A 523 -21.31 -42.08 29.12
C ASN A 523 -22.27 -41.46 28.11
N VAL A 524 -23.57 -41.69 28.30
CA VAL A 524 -24.63 -40.90 27.65
C VAL A 524 -25.42 -40.17 28.73
N ARG A 525 -25.40 -38.84 28.71
CA ARG A 525 -26.07 -37.98 29.68
C ARG A 525 -27.18 -37.17 29.03
N PHE A 526 -28.39 -37.31 29.54
CA PHE A 526 -29.52 -36.41 29.28
C PHE A 526 -29.73 -35.57 30.53
N ALA A 527 -29.50 -34.27 30.43
CA ALA A 527 -29.54 -33.33 31.55
C ALA A 527 -30.68 -32.32 31.39
N ASP A 528 -30.98 -31.64 32.49
CA ASP A 528 -31.95 -30.54 32.57
C ASP A 528 -33.31 -30.91 31.96
N THR A 529 -33.76 -30.18 30.94
CA THR A 529 -35.08 -30.28 30.29
C THR A 529 -34.98 -30.80 28.85
N ALA A 530 -33.88 -31.50 28.50
CA ALA A 530 -33.68 -32.03 27.16
C ALA A 530 -34.84 -32.92 26.70
N SER A 531 -35.26 -32.76 25.44
CA SER A 531 -36.45 -33.41 24.88
C SER A 531 -36.15 -34.19 23.60
N PHE A 532 -36.77 -35.36 23.48
CA PHE A 532 -36.67 -36.25 22.31
C PHE A 532 -38.08 -36.59 21.83
N THR A 533 -38.35 -36.39 20.54
CA THR A 533 -39.65 -36.69 19.91
C THR A 533 -39.46 -37.64 18.73
N LEU A 534 -40.19 -38.76 18.74
CA LEU A 534 -40.14 -39.79 17.71
C LEU A 534 -41.55 -40.31 17.36
N PRO A 535 -41.84 -40.67 16.10
CA PRO A 535 -43.12 -41.22 15.67
C PRO A 535 -43.28 -42.70 16.03
N ALA A 536 -44.52 -43.20 16.12
CA ALA A 536 -44.83 -44.56 16.58
C ALA A 536 -44.05 -45.72 15.90
N ALA A 537 -43.66 -45.57 14.63
CA ALA A 537 -42.93 -46.58 13.87
C ALA A 537 -41.40 -46.55 14.08
N ALA A 538 -40.89 -45.58 14.84
CA ALA A 538 -39.47 -45.39 15.09
C ALA A 538 -38.95 -46.21 16.28
N SER A 539 -37.63 -46.20 16.43
CA SER A 539 -36.95 -46.67 17.62
C SER A 539 -35.88 -45.69 18.07
N MET A 540 -35.66 -45.66 19.39
CA MET A 540 -34.52 -45.01 20.02
C MET A 540 -33.59 -46.09 20.56
N SER A 541 -32.32 -46.06 20.16
CA SER A 541 -31.27 -46.95 20.68
C SER A 541 -30.13 -46.13 21.26
N VAL A 542 -29.82 -46.37 22.54
CA VAL A 542 -28.74 -45.71 23.27
C VAL A 542 -27.79 -46.75 23.82
N LEU A 543 -26.51 -46.63 23.49
CA LEU A 543 -25.44 -47.49 23.94
C LEU A 543 -24.34 -46.68 24.64
N ALA A 544 -24.05 -47.01 25.89
CA ALA A 544 -22.86 -46.59 26.62
C ALA A 544 -21.95 -47.82 26.77
N LYS A 545 -20.85 -47.89 26.01
CA LYS A 545 -20.03 -49.14 25.91
C LYS A 545 -19.33 -49.48 27.23
N THR A 546 -18.70 -48.48 27.85
CA THR A 546 -17.97 -48.63 29.12
C THR A 546 -18.52 -47.76 30.25
N GLY A 547 -19.38 -46.78 29.95
CA GLY A 547 -19.94 -45.85 30.93
C GLY A 547 -21.43 -46.08 31.23
N SER A 548 -22.03 -45.10 31.89
CA SER A 548 -23.45 -45.13 32.29
C SER A 548 -24.33 -44.30 31.35
N ILE A 549 -25.62 -44.63 31.36
CA ILE A 549 -26.68 -43.80 30.78
C ILE A 549 -27.41 -43.11 31.92
N THR A 550 -27.44 -41.78 31.95
CA THR A 550 -28.10 -41.00 33.01
C THR A 550 -29.10 -40.00 32.44
N GLY A 551 -30.27 -39.87 33.06
CA GLY A 551 -31.31 -38.89 32.75
C GLY A 551 -31.72 -38.09 33.99
N ALA A 552 -31.79 -36.77 33.87
CA ALA A 552 -32.35 -35.89 34.91
C ALA A 552 -33.90 -35.88 34.89
N SER A 553 -34.53 -35.40 35.97
CA SER A 553 -36.00 -35.38 36.13
C SER A 553 -36.75 -34.47 35.15
N GLY A 554 -36.06 -33.49 34.57
CA GLY A 554 -36.64 -32.62 33.54
C GLY A 554 -36.65 -33.24 32.14
N VAL A 555 -35.92 -34.34 31.91
CA VAL A 555 -35.81 -34.97 30.59
C VAL A 555 -37.18 -35.50 30.12
N ARG A 556 -37.48 -35.30 28.84
CA ARG A 556 -38.74 -35.74 28.20
C ARG A 556 -38.44 -36.61 26.98
N ILE A 557 -38.95 -37.83 26.96
CA ILE A 557 -38.87 -38.73 25.79
C ILE A 557 -40.30 -39.02 25.32
N ASN A 558 -40.75 -38.24 24.34
CA ASN A 558 -42.06 -38.41 23.69
C ASN A 558 -41.94 -39.44 22.58
N ARG A 559 -42.18 -40.70 22.95
CA ARG A 559 -41.92 -41.86 22.11
C ARG A 559 -43.10 -42.26 21.21
N GLN A 560 -44.31 -41.75 21.40
CA GLN A 560 -45.50 -42.18 20.61
C GLN A 560 -45.67 -43.71 20.42
N ARG A 561 -45.23 -44.55 21.37
CA ARG A 561 -45.11 -46.04 21.31
C ARG A 561 -43.86 -46.63 20.64
N SER A 562 -42.93 -45.80 20.15
CA SER A 562 -41.59 -46.20 19.71
C SER A 562 -40.87 -47.03 20.77
N GLY A 563 -40.13 -48.03 20.30
CA GLY A 563 -39.23 -48.82 21.15
C GLY A 563 -38.07 -47.96 21.63
N VAL A 564 -37.76 -48.02 22.94
CA VAL A 564 -36.56 -47.40 23.51
C VAL A 564 -35.68 -48.50 24.08
N THR A 565 -34.45 -48.62 23.56
CA THR A 565 -33.44 -49.56 24.03
C THR A 565 -32.30 -48.77 24.65
N LEU A 566 -32.03 -48.99 25.93
CA LEU A 566 -30.93 -48.37 26.66
C LEU A 566 -29.99 -49.48 27.13
N LEU A 567 -28.75 -49.46 26.65
CA LEU A 567 -27.77 -50.50 26.94
C LEU A 567 -26.49 -49.88 27.52
N ALA A 568 -26.15 -50.27 28.74
CA ALA A 568 -24.90 -49.93 29.41
C ALA A 568 -24.27 -51.21 29.98
N PRO A 569 -23.61 -52.06 29.15
CA PRO A 569 -23.20 -53.41 29.55
C PRO A 569 -22.24 -53.45 30.74
N ASN A 570 -21.41 -52.40 30.87
CA ASN A 570 -20.39 -52.26 31.92
C ASN A 570 -20.67 -51.08 32.85
N GLY A 571 -21.87 -50.49 32.77
CA GLY A 571 -22.26 -49.31 33.53
C GLY A 571 -23.67 -49.43 34.11
N THR A 572 -24.25 -48.30 34.47
CA THR A 572 -25.62 -48.23 35.01
C THR A 572 -26.54 -47.47 34.06
N VAL A 573 -27.81 -47.86 34.02
CA VAL A 573 -28.87 -47.05 33.40
C VAL A 573 -29.68 -46.42 34.52
N SER A 574 -29.56 -45.10 34.68
CA SER A 574 -30.26 -44.30 35.70
C SER A 574 -31.08 -43.20 35.01
N MET A 575 -32.34 -43.49 34.72
CA MET A 575 -33.29 -42.56 34.12
C MET A 575 -34.30 -42.10 35.18
N ALA A 576 -33.82 -41.67 36.35
CA ALA A 576 -34.69 -41.25 37.43
C ALA A 576 -35.54 -40.06 36.98
N ASP A 577 -36.86 -40.20 37.08
CA ASP A 577 -37.87 -39.16 36.75
C ASP A 577 -37.92 -38.68 35.28
N ALA A 578 -37.19 -39.32 34.36
CA ALA A 578 -37.36 -39.05 32.92
C ALA A 578 -38.78 -39.43 32.50
N ILE A 579 -39.54 -38.46 31.97
CA ILE A 579 -40.95 -38.72 31.61
C ILE A 579 -41.01 -39.36 30.23
N PHE A 580 -41.29 -40.66 30.24
CA PHE A 580 -41.65 -41.44 29.07
C PHE A 580 -43.13 -41.27 28.74
N LEU A 581 -43.47 -40.14 28.12
CA LEU A 581 -44.86 -39.80 27.80
C LEU A 581 -45.48 -40.87 26.87
N PRO A 582 -46.57 -41.56 27.28
CA PRO A 582 -47.42 -42.28 26.36
C PRO A 582 -48.24 -41.29 25.52
N ALA A 583 -48.68 -41.71 24.35
CA ALA A 583 -49.42 -40.89 23.39
C ALA A 583 -50.80 -40.45 23.95
N THR A 584 -50.88 -39.38 24.75
CA THR A 584 -52.15 -38.66 25.00
C THR A 584 -52.04 -37.23 25.55
N THR A 585 -50.88 -36.67 25.89
CA THR A 585 -50.82 -35.22 26.22
C THR A 585 -50.48 -34.43 24.97
N ILE A 586 -51.53 -34.04 24.25
CA ILE A 586 -51.51 -32.93 23.30
C ILE A 586 -51.08 -31.69 24.10
N ASP A 587 -49.86 -31.18 23.88
CA ASP A 587 -49.67 -29.74 24.02
C ASP A 587 -50.62 -29.07 23.02
N PRO A 588 -51.44 -28.08 23.43
CA PRO A 588 -52.37 -27.44 22.53
C PRO A 588 -51.63 -26.94 21.28
N PRO A 589 -52.18 -27.15 20.08
CA PRO A 589 -51.50 -26.78 18.85
C PRO A 589 -51.23 -25.28 18.86
N ILE A 590 -49.99 -24.89 18.54
CA ILE A 590 -49.70 -23.53 18.09
C ILE A 590 -50.38 -23.39 16.72
N ILE A 591 -51.58 -22.82 16.71
CA ILE A 591 -52.31 -22.49 15.48
C ILE A 591 -51.67 -21.24 14.88
N THR A 592 -50.97 -21.39 13.76
CA THR A 592 -50.57 -20.24 12.94
C THR A 592 -51.79 -19.63 12.23
N PRO A 593 -51.92 -18.29 12.14
CA PRO A 593 -53.12 -17.58 11.67
C PRO A 593 -53.68 -17.99 10.31
N GLY A 594 -52.87 -18.61 9.43
CA GLY A 594 -53.29 -19.02 8.09
C GLY A 594 -54.27 -20.20 8.05
N VAL A 595 -54.39 -20.99 9.12
CA VAL A 595 -55.22 -22.22 9.13
C VAL A 595 -56.70 -21.94 9.46
N ASN A 596 -57.02 -20.82 10.13
CA ASN A 596 -58.41 -20.47 10.48
C ASN A 596 -59.30 -20.26 9.26
N ALA A 597 -58.78 -19.64 8.19
CA ALA A 597 -59.58 -19.37 6.98
C ALA A 597 -59.99 -20.64 6.23
N ALA A 598 -59.16 -21.69 6.27
CA ALA A 598 -59.46 -22.97 5.62
C ALA A 598 -60.44 -23.81 6.45
N ILE A 599 -60.32 -23.77 7.78
CA ILE A 599 -61.21 -24.49 8.70
C ILE A 599 -62.60 -23.84 8.76
N ASP A 600 -62.70 -22.51 8.82
CA ASP A 600 -63.99 -21.81 8.85
C ASP A 600 -64.76 -21.99 7.53
N ASN A 601 -64.05 -22.05 6.39
CA ASN A 601 -64.65 -22.32 5.08
C ASN A 601 -65.14 -23.78 4.98
N ALA A 602 -64.37 -24.75 5.47
CA ALA A 602 -64.78 -26.15 5.53
C ALA A 602 -65.98 -26.37 6.49
N LEU A 603 -66.01 -25.68 7.63
CA LEU A 603 -67.11 -25.76 8.60
C LEU A 603 -68.39 -25.06 8.11
N GLY A 604 -68.25 -24.02 7.28
CA GLY A 604 -69.36 -23.36 6.58
C GLY A 604 -70.03 -24.24 5.54
N ILE A 605 -69.25 -25.02 4.78
CA ILE A 605 -69.74 -25.97 3.78
C ILE A 605 -70.51 -27.13 4.43
N ILE A 606 -70.00 -27.65 5.57
CA ILE A 606 -70.64 -28.75 6.31
C ILE A 606 -71.99 -28.31 6.93
N LYS A 607 -72.07 -27.10 7.49
CA LYS A 607 -73.33 -26.55 8.06
C LYS A 607 -74.41 -26.24 7.01
N GLN A 608 -74.04 -26.09 5.74
CA GLN A 608 -74.99 -25.94 4.63
C GLN A 608 -75.57 -27.29 4.19
N ALA A 609 -74.80 -28.37 4.29
CA ALA A 609 -75.23 -29.73 3.95
C ALA A 609 -76.23 -30.32 4.97
N ASP A 610 -76.06 -30.03 6.27
CA ASP A 610 -76.97 -30.52 7.33
C ASP A 610 -78.36 -29.86 7.30
N ARG A 611 -78.50 -28.64 6.76
CA ARG A 611 -79.82 -27.97 6.63
C ARG A 611 -80.64 -28.40 5.42
N ALA A 612 -80.06 -29.19 4.50
CA ALA A 612 -80.74 -29.63 3.28
C ALA A 612 -81.39 -31.02 3.42
N ASN A 613 -81.17 -31.74 4.53
CA ASN A 613 -81.45 -33.17 4.62
C ASN A 613 -82.58 -33.59 5.58
N ASP A 614 -83.37 -32.62 6.09
CA ASP A 614 -84.44 -32.92 7.06
C ASP A 614 -85.77 -32.25 6.64
N MET A 615 -86.45 -32.80 5.62
CA MET A 615 -87.93 -32.74 5.45
C MET A 615 -88.41 -33.67 4.31
N ALA A 616 -89.01 -34.82 4.65
CA ALA A 616 -90.03 -35.53 3.85
C ALA A 616 -90.80 -36.60 4.68
N THR A 617 -91.85 -36.15 5.41
CA THR A 617 -93.28 -36.60 5.52
C THR A 617 -93.72 -38.09 5.34
N PRO A 618 -94.99 -38.53 5.64
CA PRO A 618 -96.18 -37.94 6.35
C PRO A 618 -96.84 -38.93 7.39
N VAL A 619 -97.90 -38.64 8.18
CA VAL A 619 -99.37 -38.65 7.84
C VAL A 619 -100.27 -38.28 9.07
N LEU A 620 -101.18 -37.30 8.85
CA LEU A 620 -102.59 -37.04 9.29
C LEU A 620 -103.12 -37.22 10.75
N LEU A 621 -103.73 -36.16 11.35
CA LEU A 621 -105.20 -35.84 11.38
C LEU A 621 -105.56 -34.75 12.46
N ALA A 622 -106.33 -33.71 12.04
CA ALA A 622 -107.34 -32.85 12.74
C ALA A 622 -107.00 -32.10 14.07
N ASP A 623 -107.56 -30.93 14.47
CA ASP A 623 -108.68 -30.08 14.03
C ASP A 623 -108.59 -28.64 14.64
N LYS A 624 -109.23 -27.66 13.98
CA LYS A 624 -109.84 -26.36 14.44
C LYS A 624 -109.09 -25.08 14.96
N LYS A 625 -109.25 -24.01 14.16
CA LYS A 625 -109.52 -22.54 14.36
C LYS A 625 -109.50 -21.86 15.75
N ALA A 626 -109.00 -20.60 15.80
CA ALA A 626 -109.78 -19.34 15.98
C ALA A 626 -108.92 -18.05 15.83
N ASP A 627 -109.63 -16.94 15.56
CA ASP A 627 -109.23 -15.56 15.17
C ASP A 627 -108.55 -14.70 16.27
N ASP A 628 -107.83 -13.61 15.93
CA ASP A 628 -108.38 -12.22 15.85
C ASP A 628 -107.33 -11.06 16.02
N LYS A 629 -107.57 -9.97 15.25
CA LYS A 629 -107.27 -8.51 15.44
C LYS A 629 -105.98 -7.74 15.00
N LYS A 630 -106.27 -6.72 14.16
CA LYS A 630 -105.58 -5.49 13.64
C LYS A 630 -105.15 -4.46 14.74
N LYS A 631 -104.50 -3.29 14.54
CA LYS A 631 -104.34 -2.25 13.46
C LYS A 631 -103.19 -1.26 13.88
N GLY A 632 -102.41 -0.60 13.01
CA GLY A 632 -102.64 0.71 12.34
C GLY A 632 -101.31 1.49 12.12
N ASP A 633 -101.00 1.93 10.88
CA ASP A 633 -100.99 3.33 10.33
C ASP A 633 -99.67 4.10 10.66
N SER A 634 -98.96 4.87 9.81
CA SER A 634 -99.22 5.61 8.55
C SER A 634 -97.91 6.22 7.96
N ASP A 635 -97.84 6.33 6.62
CA ASP A 635 -97.36 7.44 5.72
C ASP A 635 -95.98 8.16 5.89
N VAL A 636 -95.28 8.80 4.91
CA VAL A 636 -95.17 8.93 3.41
C VAL A 636 -94.00 9.93 3.12
N ALA A 637 -93.22 9.73 2.03
CA ALA A 637 -92.36 10.65 1.19
C ALA A 637 -91.26 11.56 1.84
N GLY A 638 -90.01 11.76 1.36
CA GLY A 638 -89.41 12.07 0.03
C GLY A 638 -88.95 13.56 -0.02
N PRO A 639 -88.07 14.10 -0.92
CA PRO A 639 -87.03 13.55 -1.83
C PRO A 639 -85.69 14.41 -1.95
N THR A 640 -84.73 13.90 -2.77
CA THR A 640 -83.72 14.56 -3.67
C THR A 640 -82.80 15.74 -3.24
N ASP A 641 -81.47 15.58 -3.37
CA ASP A 641 -80.64 16.25 -4.41
C ASP A 641 -79.12 15.89 -4.38
N LYS A 642 -78.52 15.70 -5.58
CA LYS A 642 -77.07 15.64 -5.92
C LYS A 642 -76.57 17.10 -6.17
N PRO A 643 -75.27 17.49 -6.42
CA PRO A 643 -74.20 16.73 -7.10
C PRO A 643 -72.70 17.07 -6.77
N THR A 644 -71.81 16.30 -7.43
CA THR A 644 -70.45 16.58 -7.97
C THR A 644 -69.60 17.79 -7.52
N GLY A 645 -68.28 17.58 -7.33
CA GLY A 645 -67.29 18.66 -7.42
C GLY A 645 -65.84 18.29 -7.07
N TYR A 646 -64.91 18.64 -7.95
CA TYR A 646 -63.47 18.35 -7.94
C TYR A 646 -62.63 19.18 -6.93
N LYS A 647 -61.56 18.56 -6.42
CA LYS A 647 -60.16 19.04 -6.22
C LYS A 647 -59.73 19.98 -5.07
N PHE A 648 -58.50 19.66 -4.63
CA PHE A 648 -57.33 20.48 -4.27
C PHE A 648 -56.91 20.56 -2.79
N ASP A 649 -55.65 20.15 -2.55
CA ASP A 649 -54.67 20.39 -1.47
C ASP A 649 -55.09 20.30 0.01
N ASP A 650 -54.36 19.53 0.82
CA ASP A 650 -53.17 20.08 1.50
C ASP A 650 -52.31 19.02 2.22
N VAL A 651 -51.06 19.40 2.35
CA VAL A 651 -49.86 18.79 2.90
C VAL A 651 -49.96 18.54 4.41
N VAL A 652 -49.50 17.37 4.92
CA VAL A 652 -48.61 17.29 6.11
C VAL A 652 -47.79 15.98 6.10
N LYS A 653 -46.47 16.16 6.11
CA LYS A 653 -45.40 15.19 6.39
C LYS A 653 -45.39 14.69 7.85
N LYS A 654 -44.77 13.51 8.02
CA LYS A 654 -44.13 12.87 9.22
C LYS A 654 -44.85 11.53 9.51
N MET A 655 -44.18 10.39 9.66
CA MET A 655 -43.08 10.10 10.59
C MET A 655 -42.18 8.94 10.14
N TYR A 656 -40.96 9.01 10.63
CA TYR A 656 -39.90 7.99 10.67
C TYR A 656 -40.16 6.88 11.73
N CYS A 657 -39.32 5.83 11.62
CA CYS A 657 -38.93 4.81 12.61
C CYS A 657 -39.85 3.59 12.72
N ASN A 658 -39.35 2.34 12.77
CA ASN A 658 -37.99 1.81 12.96
C ASN A 658 -37.85 0.47 12.23
#